data_AF-A0A8B8HJL1-F1
#
_entry.id   AF-A0A8B8HJL1-F1
#
_cell.length_a   1.000
_cell.length_b   1.000
_cell.length_c   1.000
_cell.angle_alpha   90.00
_cell.angle_beta   90.00
_cell.angle_gamma   90.00
#
_symmetry.space_group_name_H-M   'P 1'
#
loop_
_entity.id
_entity.type
_entity.pdbx_description
1 polymer ?
#
loop_
_entity_poly.entity_id
_entity_poly.type
_entity_poly.pdbx_seq_one_letter_code
_entity_poly.pdbx_strand_id
1 'polypeptide(L)'
;MLTTAVILLALQFATAEIPPYIKVCQRSDPNVDKCIINSVEELRPKMIKGIPELDVPGIEPLSLGQIALARGPQGAKLTAVVNDVKVRGPSNFIIQELKSDLDRNRFDFKLLLPRLDFAGKYKMDIQVLLLRLQGKGNITGSFTDDFPQCKRNDPELDKCILKAVDVVKPRLLNGIPEVNVPALDPFNVPTLKLDRTASNLRLKATIKNMKAFGGSNFKIEKMKLNLNNKYVGEVKLTIPQLEVTAEYDVRGSRILTLDISGKGKFRSNFTGITVVAKGSAKPIVKDGVEYLQAEKMITKLRIGNGQVFIDDTERPVAASSAAAFFNASPSVVLDILNPLIEESSAAIFKAFFNKIFGTIPLNEILVVDARVPEQNSTIDGDNLEEMAKKPVCHYSDPHVADCIKRVAEQAKLLLAHGIPSFGIQPLEPLKVPSIRLRQHNMPQARFKYDAWLTDLTLNGLTNYTFNKLDVFPEDLKVTGNISLPRLVMSGEYVVIGQFQMLPVESTGIISANFIFKNRLNLADCTAALDAVGAKVHKRMVIRDADVKLRCTGPLLANLKEAHSTTGEMEMITDHIIHMHATELAKEVQPAVETALSMVLEDIANKFLNVIKIFCSAEKSFINFGSFICPREENALGRCLRDALNSYIPQLATGVPEYGVPSCEPLFVPSLAIEQTAGPISVTSSYTDVSVRGPSTMRVKDVQVHSAKHEVIATLHIPELRMKGNYNLKGKLLMLPIEGDGKFSAKYDDIDATVTIVLGRKPRLNAADALACKKLDVMFNVKKVSMDLDNLFGGDGDLGNAMNKFLNENWEKLSKELQSPMEDALKDFFKPLADHVLSTLDADDILLP
;
A
#
# COMPACT_ATOMS: atom_id res chain seq x y z
N MET A 1 61.58 36.02 -5.39
CA MET A 1 60.82 36.64 -4.29
C MET A 1 59.60 37.46 -4.73
N LEU A 2 59.35 37.68 -6.03
CA LEU A 2 58.11 38.36 -6.49
C LEU A 2 56.93 37.42 -6.79
N THR A 3 57.15 36.12 -6.97
CA THR A 3 56.09 35.17 -7.32
C THR A 3 55.27 34.68 -6.12
N THR A 4 55.82 34.77 -4.91
CA THR A 4 55.10 34.38 -3.67
C THR A 4 54.21 35.49 -3.13
N ALA A 5 54.44 36.76 -3.47
CA ALA A 5 53.64 37.88 -3.00
C ALA A 5 52.32 38.06 -3.77
N VAL A 6 52.28 37.69 -5.06
CA VAL A 6 51.06 37.83 -5.90
C VAL A 6 50.00 36.78 -5.56
N ILE A 7 50.42 35.58 -5.11
CA ILE A 7 49.50 34.51 -4.71
C ILE A 7 48.84 34.82 -3.35
N LEU A 8 49.51 35.56 -2.47
CA LEU A 8 48.96 35.99 -1.18
C LEU A 8 47.99 37.18 -1.28
N LEU A 9 48.08 38.00 -2.34
CA LEU A 9 47.12 39.10 -2.59
C LEU A 9 45.84 38.64 -3.31
N ALA A 10 45.84 37.49 -3.98
CA ALA A 10 44.63 36.94 -4.60
C ALA A 10 43.70 36.20 -3.62
N LEU A 11 44.12 36.02 -2.36
CA LEU A 11 43.35 35.38 -1.29
C LEU A 11 42.59 36.38 -0.39
N GLN A 12 42.61 37.67 -0.73
CA GLN A 12 41.81 38.67 -0.03
C GLN A 12 40.47 38.92 -0.74
N PHE A 13 39.42 38.39 -0.09
CA PHE A 13 38.02 38.83 -0.13
C PHE A 13 37.23 38.67 -1.43
N ALA A 14 36.76 37.44 -1.65
CA ALA A 14 35.37 37.22 -2.06
C ALA A 14 34.67 36.39 -0.98
N THR A 15 34.72 36.85 0.27
CA THR A 15 33.73 36.41 1.26
C THR A 15 32.43 37.10 0.87
N ALA A 16 31.50 36.37 0.27
CA ALA A 16 30.12 36.81 0.25
C ALA A 16 29.70 36.93 1.73
N GLU A 17 29.73 38.16 2.27
CA GLU A 17 29.27 38.41 3.63
C GLU A 17 27.77 38.12 3.64
N ILE A 18 27.41 36.99 4.25
CA ILE A 18 26.02 36.63 4.48
C ILE A 18 25.42 37.77 5.31
N PRO A 19 24.32 38.41 4.84
CA PRO A 19 23.74 39.53 5.56
C PRO A 19 23.42 39.17 7.02
N PRO A 20 23.64 40.08 7.98
CA PRO A 20 23.62 39.77 9.42
C PRO A 20 22.25 39.34 9.96
N TYR A 21 21.19 39.52 9.18
CA TYR A 21 19.83 39.09 9.50
C TYR A 21 19.52 37.64 9.06
N ILE A 22 20.41 36.99 8.31
CA ILE A 22 20.34 35.55 8.02
C ILE A 22 21.16 34.85 9.10
N LYS A 23 20.47 34.15 10.01
CA LYS A 23 21.15 33.34 11.01
C LYS A 23 21.84 32.16 10.33
N VAL A 24 23.16 32.19 10.34
CA VAL A 24 24.01 31.15 9.75
C VAL A 24 23.97 29.93 10.64
N CYS A 25 23.41 28.84 10.12
CA CYS A 25 23.43 27.54 10.76
C CYS A 25 24.72 26.82 10.37
N GLN A 26 25.45 26.34 11.38
CA GLN A 26 26.67 25.58 11.12
C GLN A 26 26.30 24.21 10.58
N ARG A 27 27.01 23.77 9.54
CA ARG A 27 26.77 22.44 8.94
C ARG A 27 27.05 21.28 9.90
N SER A 28 27.85 21.54 10.93
CA SER A 28 28.19 20.62 12.02
C SER A 28 27.22 20.68 13.20
N ASP A 29 26.14 21.47 13.14
CA ASP A 29 25.17 21.55 14.22
C ASP A 29 24.26 20.30 14.24
N PRO A 30 24.24 19.49 15.32
CA PRO A 30 23.40 18.30 15.41
C PRO A 30 21.90 18.63 15.45
N ASN A 31 21.52 19.90 15.65
CA ASN A 31 20.16 20.41 15.55
C ASN A 31 20.01 21.40 14.39
N VAL A 32 20.74 21.21 13.29
CA VAL A 32 20.70 22.10 12.14
C VAL A 32 19.27 22.33 11.61
N ASP A 33 18.40 21.32 11.65
CA ASP A 33 16.98 21.46 11.31
C ASP A 33 16.28 22.53 12.16
N LYS A 34 16.49 22.50 13.49
CA LYS A 34 15.92 23.53 14.40
C LYS A 34 16.56 24.89 14.17
N CYS A 35 17.86 24.94 13.90
CA CYS A 35 18.53 26.19 13.58
C CYS A 35 17.94 26.82 12.31
N ILE A 36 17.74 26.01 11.25
CA ILE A 36 17.17 26.48 9.97
C ILE A 36 15.73 26.94 10.17
N ILE A 37 14.91 26.20 10.93
CA ILE A 37 13.56 26.64 11.29
C ILE A 37 13.61 28.03 11.93
N ASN A 38 14.44 28.21 12.98
CA ASN A 38 14.57 29.50 13.66
C ASN A 38 15.08 30.61 12.73
N SER A 39 16.03 30.29 11.84
CA SER A 39 16.55 31.23 10.85
C SER A 39 15.47 31.68 9.87
N VAL A 40 14.63 30.76 9.39
CA VAL A 40 13.49 31.05 8.50
C VAL A 40 12.42 31.88 9.21
N GLU A 41 12.15 31.61 10.49
CA GLU A 41 11.23 32.40 11.31
C GLU A 41 11.74 33.85 11.49
N GLU A 42 13.03 34.03 11.79
CA GLU A 42 13.69 35.34 11.90
C GLU A 42 13.69 36.10 10.55
N LEU A 43 13.76 35.38 9.43
CA LEU A 43 13.73 35.94 8.07
C LEU A 43 12.33 36.30 7.57
N ARG A 44 11.26 35.76 8.16
CA ARG A 44 9.87 35.95 7.71
C ARG A 44 9.50 37.43 7.48
N PRO A 45 9.81 38.40 8.37
CA PRO A 45 9.46 39.81 8.16
C PRO A 45 10.10 40.43 6.91
N LYS A 46 11.28 39.93 6.52
CA LYS A 46 12.00 40.37 5.32
C LYS A 46 11.47 39.67 4.07
N MET A 47 11.19 38.37 4.14
CA MET A 47 10.58 37.63 3.03
C MET A 47 9.22 38.21 2.61
N ILE A 48 8.42 38.70 3.57
CA ILE A 48 7.16 39.41 3.31
C ILE A 48 7.36 40.58 2.32
N LYS A 49 8.38 41.42 2.56
CA LYS A 49 8.68 42.60 1.73
C LYS A 49 9.55 42.29 0.51
N GLY A 50 10.22 41.13 0.51
CA GLY A 50 11.27 40.77 -0.44
C GLY A 50 12.64 41.21 0.04
N ILE A 51 13.68 40.63 -0.54
CA ILE A 51 15.09 40.95 -0.29
C ILE A 51 15.71 41.36 -1.63
N PRO A 52 15.54 42.63 -2.07
CA PRO A 52 15.98 43.11 -3.37
C PRO A 52 17.48 42.93 -3.63
N GLU A 53 18.31 43.01 -2.58
CA GLU A 53 19.75 42.78 -2.64
C GLU A 53 20.15 41.34 -2.97
N LEU A 54 19.23 40.38 -2.81
CA LEU A 54 19.41 38.97 -3.19
C LEU A 54 18.51 38.55 -4.37
N ASP A 55 17.88 39.51 -5.05
CA ASP A 55 16.87 39.27 -6.11
C ASP A 55 15.72 38.36 -5.66
N VAL A 56 15.37 38.41 -4.36
CA VAL A 56 14.25 37.64 -3.80
C VAL A 56 13.01 38.53 -3.78
N PRO A 57 11.97 38.22 -4.58
CA PRO A 57 10.73 38.99 -4.56
C PRO A 57 9.97 38.79 -3.24
N GLY A 58 9.13 39.76 -2.88
CA GLY A 58 8.28 39.64 -1.70
C GLY A 58 7.26 38.52 -1.84
N ILE A 59 7.05 37.76 -0.77
CA ILE A 59 6.04 36.69 -0.72
C ILE A 59 4.63 37.22 -0.38
N GLU A 60 4.50 38.52 -0.09
CA GLU A 60 3.24 39.19 0.24
C GLU A 60 3.09 40.57 -0.45
N PRO A 61 2.31 40.69 -1.54
CA PRO A 61 1.68 39.60 -2.29
C PRO A 61 2.68 38.89 -3.22
N LEU A 62 2.69 37.57 -3.20
CA LEU A 62 3.42 36.76 -4.17
C LEU A 62 2.78 36.94 -5.56
N SER A 63 3.54 37.53 -6.48
CA SER A 63 3.06 37.81 -7.84
C SER A 63 3.45 36.67 -8.78
N LEU A 64 2.45 35.90 -9.22
CA LEU A 64 2.57 34.87 -10.24
C LEU A 64 2.20 35.47 -11.61
N GLY A 65 2.96 35.08 -12.65
CA GLY A 65 2.80 35.63 -14.00
C GLY A 65 1.48 35.24 -14.67
N GLN A 66 1.53 34.24 -15.55
CA GLN A 66 0.38 33.76 -16.29
C GLN A 66 0.10 32.29 -15.95
N ILE A 67 -1.16 31.99 -15.66
CA ILE A 67 -1.66 30.63 -15.46
C ILE A 67 -2.63 30.31 -16.61
N ALA A 68 -2.32 29.28 -17.40
CA ALA A 68 -3.14 28.87 -18.54
C ALA A 68 -3.72 27.46 -18.33
N LEU A 69 -5.02 27.31 -18.56
CA LEU A 69 -5.77 26.07 -18.52
C LEU A 69 -6.39 25.81 -19.89
N ALA A 70 -6.03 24.70 -20.52
CA ALA A 70 -6.61 24.25 -21.79
C ALA A 70 -7.06 22.79 -21.67
N ARG A 71 -8.36 22.52 -21.78
CA ARG A 71 -8.95 21.17 -21.77
C ARG A 71 -10.21 21.10 -22.64
N GLY A 72 -10.49 19.94 -23.24
CA GLY A 72 -11.77 19.66 -23.89
C GLY A 72 -11.77 18.54 -24.95
N PRO A 73 -12.84 17.73 -25.07
CA PRO A 73 -13.04 16.76 -26.16
C PRO A 73 -13.42 17.44 -27.49
N GLN A 74 -13.46 16.68 -28.60
CA GLN A 74 -13.94 17.18 -29.89
C GLN A 74 -15.40 17.65 -29.77
N GLY A 75 -15.62 18.98 -29.85
CA GLY A 75 -16.93 19.62 -29.71
C GLY A 75 -17.08 20.57 -28.52
N ALA A 76 -16.16 20.56 -27.54
CA ALA A 76 -16.17 21.52 -26.43
C ALA A 76 -14.74 21.87 -25.98
N LYS A 77 -14.19 23.01 -26.41
CA LYS A 77 -12.85 23.49 -26.07
C LYS A 77 -12.92 24.64 -25.06
N LEU A 78 -12.34 24.46 -23.87
CA LEU A 78 -12.15 25.51 -22.88
C LEU A 78 -10.69 25.97 -22.89
N THR A 79 -10.47 27.27 -23.07
CA THR A 79 -9.18 27.93 -22.88
C THR A 79 -9.36 29.06 -21.88
N ALA A 80 -8.80 28.94 -20.68
CA ALA A 80 -8.82 29.97 -19.66
C ALA A 80 -7.39 30.40 -19.32
N VAL A 81 -7.15 31.70 -19.26
CA VAL A 81 -5.85 32.29 -18.93
C VAL A 81 -6.06 33.33 -17.84
N VAL A 82 -5.35 33.19 -16.73
CA VAL A 82 -5.34 34.16 -15.63
C VAL A 82 -3.98 34.85 -15.61
N ASN A 83 -3.99 36.17 -15.72
CA ASN A 83 -2.80 37.02 -15.70
C ASN A 83 -2.77 37.86 -14.42
N ASP A 84 -1.56 38.33 -14.06
CA ASP A 84 -1.35 39.25 -12.92
C ASP A 84 -1.92 38.65 -11.63
N VAL A 85 -1.60 37.39 -11.38
CA VAL A 85 -2.11 36.65 -10.23
C VAL A 85 -1.31 37.04 -9.00
N LYS A 86 -1.96 37.69 -8.04
CA LYS A 86 -1.38 38.10 -6.77
C LYS A 86 -1.94 37.21 -5.67
N VAL A 87 -1.06 36.52 -4.96
CA VAL A 87 -1.40 35.61 -3.86
C VAL A 87 -0.99 36.25 -2.54
N ARG A 88 -1.92 36.29 -1.58
CA ARG A 88 -1.74 36.72 -0.20
C ARG A 88 -2.00 35.55 0.74
N GLY A 89 -1.36 35.55 1.89
CA GLY A 89 -1.35 34.42 2.83
C GLY A 89 -0.10 33.53 2.84
N PRO A 90 0.79 33.45 1.81
CA PRO A 90 1.99 32.62 1.88
C PRO A 90 2.89 32.91 3.08
N SER A 91 2.90 34.13 3.63
CA SER A 91 3.73 34.44 4.80
C SER A 91 3.28 33.76 6.10
N ASN A 92 2.05 33.27 6.15
CA ASN A 92 1.46 32.63 7.33
C ASN A 92 1.74 31.12 7.39
N PHE A 93 2.80 30.67 6.71
CA PHE A 93 3.21 29.27 6.73
C PHE A 93 3.62 28.82 8.13
N ILE A 94 3.28 27.58 8.47
CA ILE A 94 3.74 26.90 9.68
C ILE A 94 4.60 25.71 9.23
N ILE A 95 5.85 25.66 9.68
CA ILE A 95 6.74 24.52 9.40
C ILE A 95 6.34 23.37 10.35
N GLN A 96 5.78 22.30 9.80
CA GLN A 96 5.40 21.10 10.56
C GLN A 96 6.59 20.15 10.77
N GLU A 97 7.43 20.01 9.75
CA GLU A 97 8.61 19.15 9.76
C GLU A 97 9.66 19.75 8.81
N LEU A 98 10.93 19.73 9.22
CA LEU A 98 12.07 20.02 8.35
C LEU A 98 13.08 18.90 8.54
N LYS A 99 13.51 18.28 7.44
CA LYS A 99 14.65 17.38 7.38
C LYS A 99 15.68 17.94 6.43
N SER A 100 16.88 18.24 6.92
CA SER A 100 18.00 18.68 6.09
C SER A 100 19.00 17.54 5.88
N ASP A 101 19.34 17.29 4.62
CA ASP A 101 20.45 16.48 4.19
C ASP A 101 21.49 17.42 3.56
N LEU A 102 22.41 17.90 4.41
CA LEU A 102 23.44 18.86 4.02
C LEU A 102 24.51 18.25 3.11
N ASP A 103 24.66 16.92 3.10
CA ASP A 103 25.62 16.20 2.25
C ASP A 103 25.13 16.17 0.79
N ARG A 104 23.81 16.02 0.59
CA ARG A 104 23.16 16.10 -0.73
C ARG A 104 22.63 17.51 -1.06
N ASN A 105 22.84 18.49 -0.17
CA ASN A 105 22.22 19.82 -0.22
C ASN A 105 20.69 19.77 -0.46
N ARG A 106 20.01 18.80 0.17
CA ARG A 106 18.56 18.60 0.06
C ARG A 106 17.90 19.02 1.36
N PHE A 107 16.81 19.77 1.26
CA PHE A 107 16.00 20.17 2.40
C PHE A 107 14.55 19.80 2.12
N ASP A 108 13.99 18.89 2.92
CA ASP A 108 12.59 18.48 2.83
C ASP A 108 11.79 19.24 3.90
N PHE A 109 10.93 20.16 3.47
CA PHE A 109 10.04 20.93 4.34
C PHE A 109 8.60 20.44 4.19
N LYS A 110 7.91 20.25 5.32
CA LYS A 110 6.46 20.07 5.37
C LYS A 110 5.84 21.37 5.90
N LEU A 111 5.13 22.10 5.04
CA LEU A 111 4.55 23.40 5.34
C LEU A 111 3.01 23.30 5.40
N LEU A 112 2.41 23.91 6.41
CA LEU A 112 0.97 24.14 6.49
C LEU A 112 0.69 25.61 6.13
N LEU A 113 -0.26 25.84 5.22
CA LEU A 113 -0.70 27.17 4.78
C LEU A 113 -2.19 27.32 5.15
N PRO A 114 -2.53 27.96 6.28
CA PRO A 114 -3.90 27.99 6.80
C PRO A 114 -4.90 28.67 5.86
N ARG A 115 -4.46 29.71 5.14
CA ARG A 115 -5.29 30.44 4.20
C ARG A 115 -4.44 31.10 3.11
N LEU A 116 -4.88 30.99 1.86
CA LEU A 116 -4.32 31.71 0.72
C LEU A 116 -5.43 32.44 -0.02
N ASP A 117 -5.34 33.75 -0.16
CA ASP A 117 -6.24 34.55 -0.98
C ASP A 117 -5.53 34.94 -2.28
N PHE A 118 -6.15 34.72 -3.44
CA PHE A 118 -5.59 35.14 -4.71
C PHE A 118 -6.53 36.12 -5.44
N ALA A 119 -5.93 37.04 -6.17
CA ALA A 119 -6.63 37.95 -7.07
C ALA A 119 -5.90 37.98 -8.42
N GLY A 120 -6.64 37.99 -9.52
CA GLY A 120 -6.04 38.07 -10.85
C GLY A 120 -7.05 38.50 -11.91
N LYS A 121 -6.59 38.59 -13.15
CA LYS A 121 -7.44 38.94 -14.30
C LYS A 121 -7.57 37.74 -15.22
N TYR A 122 -8.78 37.20 -15.32
CA TYR A 122 -9.04 36.06 -16.19
C TYR A 122 -9.51 36.51 -17.57
N LYS A 123 -9.10 35.76 -18.58
CA LYS A 123 -9.62 35.76 -19.94
C LYS A 123 -9.94 34.32 -20.29
N MET A 124 -11.21 34.06 -20.54
CA MET A 124 -11.73 32.73 -20.84
C MET A 124 -12.39 32.74 -22.21
N ASP A 125 -12.13 31.69 -22.97
CA ASP A 125 -12.73 31.40 -24.27
C ASP A 125 -13.23 29.96 -24.23
N ILE A 126 -14.55 29.81 -24.25
CA ILE A 126 -15.24 28.53 -24.27
C ILE A 126 -15.91 28.40 -25.62
N GLN A 127 -15.63 27.32 -26.33
CA GLN A 127 -16.31 26.95 -27.56
C GLN A 127 -17.02 25.63 -27.34
N VAL A 128 -18.35 25.64 -27.32
CA VAL A 128 -19.20 24.43 -27.25
C VAL A 128 -20.01 24.36 -28.54
N LEU A 129 -19.66 23.41 -29.42
CA LEU A 129 -20.23 23.25 -30.75
C LEU A 129 -20.16 24.56 -31.55
N LEU A 130 -21.31 25.20 -31.82
CA LEU A 130 -21.44 26.48 -32.53
C LEU A 130 -21.40 27.70 -31.59
N LEU A 131 -21.52 27.50 -30.27
CA LEU A 131 -21.61 28.57 -29.27
C LEU A 131 -20.22 28.90 -28.73
N ARG A 132 -19.77 30.15 -28.94
CA ARG A 132 -18.54 30.68 -28.38
C ARG A 132 -18.85 31.69 -27.28
N LEU A 133 -18.44 31.39 -26.06
CA LEU A 133 -18.58 32.24 -24.89
C LEU A 133 -17.21 32.78 -24.50
N GLN A 134 -17.06 34.10 -24.55
CA GLN A 134 -15.84 34.78 -24.12
C GLN A 134 -16.12 35.59 -22.86
N GLY A 135 -15.31 35.37 -21.83
CA GLY A 135 -15.39 36.08 -20.56
C GLY A 135 -14.06 36.76 -20.24
N LYS A 136 -14.10 38.01 -19.80
CA LYS A 136 -12.94 38.70 -19.23
C LYS A 136 -13.38 39.40 -17.96
N GLY A 137 -12.59 39.31 -16.91
CA GLY A 137 -12.91 39.98 -15.67
C GLY A 137 -11.85 39.77 -14.60
N ASN A 138 -12.14 40.30 -13.41
CA ASN A 138 -11.32 40.03 -12.23
C ASN A 138 -11.81 38.74 -11.59
N ILE A 139 -10.87 37.93 -11.12
CA ILE A 139 -11.14 36.75 -10.31
C ILE A 139 -10.49 36.95 -8.95
N THR A 140 -11.22 36.62 -7.90
CA THR A 140 -10.71 36.53 -6.53
C THR A 140 -11.14 35.20 -5.95
N GLY A 141 -10.29 34.54 -5.18
CA GLY A 141 -10.62 33.29 -4.51
C GLY A 141 -9.78 33.09 -3.26
N SER A 142 -10.24 32.21 -2.39
CA SER A 142 -9.54 31.86 -1.15
C SER A 142 -9.47 30.34 -0.99
N PHE A 143 -8.32 29.83 -0.59
CA PHE A 143 -8.12 28.44 -0.15
C PHE A 143 -8.03 28.43 1.38
N THR A 144 -8.85 27.61 2.06
CA THR A 144 -8.76 27.33 3.51
C THR A 144 -8.67 25.83 3.75
N ASP A 145 -7.91 25.42 4.76
CA ASP A 145 -7.73 24.02 5.15
C ASP A 145 -8.60 23.69 6.39
N ASP A 146 -9.90 23.48 6.18
CA ASP A 146 -10.89 23.27 7.27
C ASP A 146 -11.33 21.79 7.42
N PHE A 147 -10.43 20.81 7.19
CA PHE A 147 -10.75 19.41 7.49
C PHE A 147 -10.39 19.06 8.95
N PRO A 148 -11.35 18.74 9.83
CA PRO A 148 -11.06 18.47 11.24
C PRO A 148 -10.33 17.12 11.41
N GLN A 149 -9.13 17.15 12.00
CA GLN A 149 -8.39 15.94 12.37
C GLN A 149 -8.91 15.38 13.70
N CYS A 150 -9.54 14.21 13.68
CA CYS A 150 -10.10 13.59 14.87
C CYS A 150 -9.11 12.66 15.56
N LYS A 151 -8.90 12.85 16.86
CA LYS A 151 -8.00 12.00 17.65
C LYS A 151 -8.74 10.77 18.17
N ARG A 152 -8.12 9.59 18.07
CA ARG A 152 -8.73 8.32 18.47
C ARG A 152 -9.18 8.26 19.94
N ASN A 153 -8.45 8.94 20.83
CA ASN A 153 -8.68 8.94 22.28
C ASN A 153 -9.44 10.18 22.77
N ASP A 154 -10.02 10.98 21.85
CA ASP A 154 -10.77 12.18 22.20
C ASP A 154 -12.10 11.80 22.89
N PRO A 155 -12.40 12.31 24.10
CA PRO A 155 -13.70 12.11 24.74
C PRO A 155 -14.88 12.67 23.92
N GLU A 156 -14.63 13.61 23.00
CA GLU A 156 -15.63 14.20 22.10
C GLU A 156 -15.50 13.72 20.64
N LEU A 157 -14.86 12.56 20.42
CA LEU A 157 -14.66 11.96 19.09
C LEU A 157 -15.92 11.96 18.20
N ASP A 158 -17.08 11.63 18.79
CA ASP A 158 -18.36 11.63 18.08
C ASP A 158 -18.69 13.01 17.48
N LYS A 159 -18.43 14.11 18.22
CA LYS A 159 -18.67 15.48 17.75
C LYS A 159 -17.69 15.88 16.65
N CYS A 160 -16.43 15.47 16.77
CA CYS A 160 -15.41 15.74 15.76
C CYS A 160 -15.78 15.08 14.41
N ILE A 161 -16.14 13.80 14.44
CA ILE A 161 -16.49 13.06 13.22
C ILE A 161 -17.80 13.60 12.62
N LEU A 162 -18.77 14.05 13.43
CA LEU A 162 -19.96 14.72 12.90
C LEU A 162 -19.60 15.97 12.09
N LYS A 163 -18.70 16.83 12.60
CA LYS A 163 -18.22 18.01 11.87
C LYS A 163 -17.50 17.62 10.58
N ALA A 164 -16.68 16.56 10.61
CA ALA A 164 -15.99 16.06 9.42
C ALA A 164 -17.00 15.62 8.34
N VAL A 165 -18.06 14.91 8.73
CA VAL A 165 -19.13 14.47 7.82
C VAL A 165 -19.87 15.68 7.24
N ASP A 166 -20.15 16.72 8.02
CA ASP A 166 -20.82 17.93 7.53
C ASP A 166 -19.98 18.68 6.47
N VAL A 167 -18.66 18.72 6.63
CA VAL A 167 -17.73 19.32 5.64
C VAL A 167 -17.68 18.50 4.34
N VAL A 168 -17.73 17.18 4.45
CA VAL A 168 -17.61 16.26 3.30
C VAL A 168 -18.94 16.06 2.58
N LYS A 169 -20.08 16.23 3.25
CA LYS A 169 -21.44 16.01 2.72
C LYS A 169 -21.71 16.66 1.36
N PRO A 170 -21.33 17.93 1.08
CA PRO A 170 -21.54 18.53 -0.24
C PRO A 170 -20.75 17.82 -1.36
N ARG A 171 -19.57 17.28 -1.04
CA ARG A 171 -18.72 16.56 -2.00
C ARG A 171 -19.25 15.15 -2.29
N LEU A 172 -19.91 14.51 -1.32
CA LEU A 172 -20.52 13.19 -1.51
C LEU A 172 -21.70 13.18 -2.49
N LEU A 173 -22.28 14.35 -2.80
CA LEU A 173 -23.39 14.46 -3.74
C LEU A 173 -23.01 13.90 -5.12
N ASN A 174 -21.87 14.35 -5.66
CA ASN A 174 -21.34 13.88 -6.95
C ASN A 174 -20.38 12.69 -6.82
N GLY A 175 -20.06 12.28 -5.58
CA GLY A 175 -18.99 11.32 -5.29
C GLY A 175 -17.61 11.98 -5.32
N ILE A 176 -16.60 11.24 -4.88
CA ILE A 176 -15.20 11.68 -4.87
C ILE A 176 -14.39 10.64 -5.66
N PRO A 177 -14.26 10.81 -7.00
CA PRO A 177 -13.61 9.84 -7.86
C PRO A 177 -12.15 9.56 -7.48
N GLU A 178 -11.44 10.56 -6.96
CA GLU A 178 -10.02 10.50 -6.57
C GLU A 178 -9.76 9.43 -5.49
N VAL A 179 -10.75 9.16 -4.64
CA VAL A 179 -10.67 8.16 -3.56
C VAL A 179 -11.73 7.05 -3.70
N ASN A 180 -12.30 6.91 -4.91
CA ASN A 180 -13.30 5.89 -5.26
C ASN A 180 -14.57 5.92 -4.39
N VAL A 181 -14.99 7.10 -3.93
CA VAL A 181 -16.24 7.26 -3.18
C VAL A 181 -17.38 7.47 -4.19
N PRO A 182 -18.40 6.59 -4.25
CA PRO A 182 -19.48 6.73 -5.21
C PRO A 182 -20.41 7.88 -4.86
N ALA A 183 -21.08 8.44 -5.87
CA ALA A 183 -22.10 9.47 -5.68
C ALA A 183 -23.25 8.98 -4.80
N LEU A 184 -23.72 9.85 -3.89
CA LEU A 184 -24.93 9.60 -3.11
C LEU A 184 -26.22 9.95 -3.88
N ASP A 185 -26.12 10.74 -4.95
CA ASP A 185 -27.28 11.20 -5.72
C ASP A 185 -26.96 11.34 -7.23
N PRO A 186 -27.39 10.41 -8.10
CA PRO A 186 -28.04 9.14 -7.77
C PRO A 186 -27.05 8.11 -7.19
N PHE A 187 -27.48 7.42 -6.13
CA PHE A 187 -26.80 6.21 -5.68
C PHE A 187 -27.19 5.04 -6.58
N ASN A 188 -26.20 4.44 -7.26
CA ASN A 188 -26.41 3.40 -8.26
C ASN A 188 -26.07 2.01 -7.71
N VAL A 189 -27.01 1.06 -7.82
CA VAL A 189 -26.82 -0.36 -7.50
C VAL A 189 -27.01 -1.18 -8.79
N PRO A 190 -25.94 -1.72 -9.40
CA PRO A 190 -26.02 -2.37 -10.71
C PRO A 190 -26.91 -3.61 -10.73
N THR A 191 -26.82 -4.46 -9.71
CA THR A 191 -27.64 -5.67 -9.60
C THR A 191 -27.80 -6.07 -8.13
N LEU A 192 -29.03 -6.39 -7.74
CA LEU A 192 -29.40 -6.95 -6.44
C LEU A 192 -30.21 -8.23 -6.68
N LYS A 193 -29.76 -9.35 -6.11
CA LYS A 193 -30.46 -10.64 -6.19
C LYS A 193 -31.09 -10.96 -4.84
N LEU A 194 -32.37 -11.30 -4.85
CA LEU A 194 -33.13 -11.71 -3.68
C LEU A 194 -33.54 -13.17 -3.87
N ASP A 195 -33.14 -14.04 -2.94
CA ASP A 195 -33.56 -15.45 -2.90
C ASP A 195 -34.00 -15.81 -1.47
N ARG A 196 -35.31 -15.95 -1.29
CA ARG A 196 -35.95 -16.15 0.03
C ARG A 196 -37.03 -17.20 -0.07
N THR A 197 -36.99 -18.16 0.85
CA THR A 197 -38.00 -19.21 0.98
C THR A 197 -38.49 -19.24 2.43
N ALA A 198 -39.79 -19.07 2.61
CA ALA A 198 -40.53 -19.22 3.86
C ALA A 198 -41.75 -20.12 3.62
N SER A 199 -42.46 -20.51 4.69
CA SER A 199 -43.61 -21.45 4.61
C SER A 199 -44.66 -21.06 3.57
N ASN A 200 -44.88 -19.75 3.37
CA ASN A 200 -45.90 -19.20 2.48
C ASN A 200 -45.34 -18.27 1.37
N LEU A 201 -44.01 -18.18 1.22
CA LEU A 201 -43.35 -17.27 0.29
C LEU A 201 -42.13 -17.93 -0.35
N ARG A 202 -42.08 -17.98 -1.67
CA ARG A 202 -40.86 -18.25 -2.44
C ARG A 202 -40.58 -17.03 -3.30
N LEU A 203 -39.52 -16.30 -3.02
CA LEU A 203 -39.15 -15.08 -3.73
C LEU A 203 -37.77 -15.26 -4.36
N LYS A 204 -37.73 -15.21 -5.69
CA LYS A 204 -36.54 -15.15 -6.53
C LYS A 204 -36.66 -13.95 -7.45
N ALA A 205 -36.02 -12.86 -7.08
CA ALA A 205 -36.06 -11.59 -7.79
C ALA A 205 -34.66 -11.10 -8.12
N THR A 206 -34.47 -10.58 -9.32
CA THR A 206 -33.27 -9.85 -9.72
C THR A 206 -33.65 -8.41 -10.05
N ILE A 207 -33.09 -7.47 -9.31
CA ILE A 207 -33.25 -6.04 -9.53
C ILE A 207 -31.98 -5.53 -10.21
N LYS A 208 -32.10 -4.79 -11.31
CA LYS A 208 -30.99 -4.24 -12.10
C LYS A 208 -31.12 -2.73 -12.23
N ASN A 209 -29.98 -2.07 -12.45
CA ASN A 209 -29.92 -0.63 -12.75
C ASN A 209 -30.67 0.22 -11.72
N MET A 210 -30.62 -0.17 -10.44
CA MET A 210 -31.31 0.59 -9.40
C MET A 210 -30.60 1.92 -9.20
N LYS A 211 -31.36 3.02 -9.23
CA LYS A 211 -30.89 4.39 -8.95
C LYS A 211 -31.75 4.98 -7.85
N ALA A 212 -31.12 5.49 -6.80
CA ALA A 212 -31.79 6.15 -5.69
C ALA A 212 -31.39 7.64 -5.63
N PHE A 213 -32.37 8.53 -5.66
CA PHE A 213 -32.21 9.99 -5.62
C PHE A 213 -32.73 10.55 -4.29
N GLY A 214 -32.08 11.58 -3.76
CA GLY A 214 -32.44 12.21 -2.48
C GLY A 214 -31.70 11.68 -1.25
N GLY A 215 -30.83 10.67 -1.42
CA GLY A 215 -30.01 10.13 -0.32
C GLY A 215 -29.03 11.13 0.29
N SER A 216 -28.64 12.16 -0.48
CA SER A 216 -27.77 13.26 -0.05
C SER A 216 -28.37 14.16 1.05
N ASN A 217 -29.70 14.19 1.18
CA ASN A 217 -30.44 15.03 2.12
C ASN A 217 -30.56 14.41 3.54
N PHE A 218 -29.70 13.44 3.87
CA PHE A 218 -29.74 12.79 5.17
C PHE A 218 -29.43 13.77 6.32
N LYS A 219 -29.99 13.53 7.51
CA LYS A 219 -29.65 14.23 8.76
C LYS A 219 -29.24 13.22 9.80
N ILE A 220 -28.06 13.37 10.40
CA ILE A 220 -27.62 12.50 11.50
C ILE A 220 -28.24 13.04 12.79
N GLU A 221 -29.08 12.23 13.44
CA GLU A 221 -29.70 12.57 14.72
C GLU A 221 -28.80 12.19 15.90
N LYS A 222 -28.05 11.10 15.76
CA LYS A 222 -27.20 10.56 16.81
C LYS A 222 -26.08 9.72 16.22
N MET A 223 -24.88 9.86 16.76
CA MET A 223 -23.73 9.01 16.47
C MET A 223 -23.04 8.65 17.77
N LYS A 224 -22.60 7.39 17.88
CA LYS A 224 -21.82 6.86 18.99
C LYS A 224 -20.73 5.95 18.44
N LEU A 225 -19.47 6.23 18.77
CA LEU A 225 -18.31 5.48 18.32
C LEU A 225 -17.50 4.99 19.53
N ASN A 226 -17.08 3.73 19.48
CA ASN A 226 -16.18 3.13 20.47
C ASN A 226 -14.98 2.50 19.75
N LEU A 227 -13.84 3.18 19.81
CA LEU A 227 -12.61 2.78 19.13
C LEU A 227 -11.59 2.09 20.07
N ASN A 228 -11.98 1.79 21.30
CA ASN A 228 -11.15 1.09 22.28
C ASN A 228 -11.16 -0.42 21.99
N ASN A 229 -10.22 -0.86 21.15
CA ASN A 229 -10.00 -2.25 20.71
C ASN A 229 -11.14 -2.95 19.95
N LYS A 230 -12.32 -2.34 19.79
CA LYS A 230 -13.50 -3.02 19.18
C LYS A 230 -14.11 -2.34 17.95
N TYR A 231 -13.66 -1.13 17.57
CA TYR A 231 -14.14 -0.32 16.44
C TYR A 231 -15.66 -0.48 16.17
N VAL A 232 -16.47 -0.19 17.19
CA VAL A 232 -17.94 -0.32 17.14
C VAL A 232 -18.57 1.05 16.92
N GLY A 233 -19.56 1.14 16.05
CA GLY A 233 -20.31 2.36 15.79
C GLY A 233 -21.82 2.16 15.76
N GLU A 234 -22.57 3.15 16.24
CA GLU A 234 -24.01 3.27 16.11
C GLU A 234 -24.36 4.65 15.54
N VAL A 235 -25.12 4.68 14.44
CA VAL A 235 -25.58 5.90 13.78
C VAL A 235 -27.09 5.85 13.61
N LYS A 236 -27.77 6.93 14.00
CA LYS A 236 -29.18 7.17 13.70
C LYS A 236 -29.28 8.35 12.75
N LEU A 237 -29.89 8.16 11.59
CA LEU A 237 -30.08 9.20 10.58
C LEU A 237 -31.49 9.17 9.99
N THR A 238 -31.92 10.30 9.42
CA THR A 238 -33.19 10.43 8.69
C THR A 238 -32.96 10.89 7.26
N ILE A 239 -33.76 10.38 6.33
CA ILE A 239 -33.78 10.80 4.92
C ILE A 239 -35.22 11.29 4.63
N PRO A 240 -35.41 12.59 4.35
CA PRO A 240 -36.76 13.16 4.19
C PRO A 240 -37.54 12.54 3.04
N GLN A 241 -36.89 12.35 1.89
CA GLN A 241 -37.47 11.83 0.67
C GLN A 241 -36.42 11.02 -0.11
N LEU A 242 -36.82 9.87 -0.66
CA LEU A 242 -35.98 9.01 -1.49
C LEU A 242 -36.78 8.51 -2.69
N GLU A 243 -36.35 8.85 -3.88
CA GLU A 243 -36.90 8.32 -5.12
C GLU A 243 -36.04 7.17 -5.62
N VAL A 244 -36.64 6.02 -5.93
CA VAL A 244 -35.92 4.84 -6.43
C VAL A 244 -36.49 4.44 -7.79
N THR A 245 -35.61 4.19 -8.75
CA THR A 245 -35.96 3.62 -10.05
C THR A 245 -35.15 2.35 -10.26
N ALA A 246 -35.75 1.30 -10.79
CA ALA A 246 -35.03 0.05 -11.08
C ALA A 246 -35.75 -0.79 -12.15
N GLU A 247 -35.04 -1.76 -12.71
CA GLU A 247 -35.60 -2.83 -13.52
C GLU A 247 -35.72 -4.10 -12.66
N TYR A 248 -36.85 -4.79 -12.69
CA TYR A 248 -37.03 -6.04 -11.95
C TYR A 248 -37.29 -7.22 -12.91
N ASP A 249 -36.78 -8.39 -12.53
CA ASP A 249 -37.04 -9.68 -13.16
C ASP A 249 -37.31 -10.69 -12.04
N VAL A 250 -38.58 -11.06 -11.86
CA VAL A 250 -39.05 -11.98 -10.83
C VAL A 250 -39.50 -13.26 -11.52
N ARG A 251 -38.87 -14.40 -11.21
CA ARG A 251 -39.19 -15.69 -11.85
C ARG A 251 -39.38 -16.80 -10.84
N GLY A 252 -40.40 -17.63 -11.06
CA GLY A 252 -40.65 -18.80 -10.22
C GLY A 252 -40.98 -18.43 -8.77
N SER A 253 -41.42 -17.18 -8.54
CA SER A 253 -41.77 -16.68 -7.23
C SER A 253 -43.25 -16.92 -6.96
N ARG A 254 -43.58 -17.39 -5.75
CA ARG A 254 -44.94 -17.70 -5.33
C ARG A 254 -45.26 -17.13 -3.95
N ILE A 255 -46.44 -16.55 -3.81
CA ILE A 255 -47.03 -16.19 -2.52
C ILE A 255 -48.24 -17.11 -2.33
N LEU A 256 -48.21 -17.96 -1.30
CA LEU A 256 -49.18 -19.04 -1.12
C LEU A 256 -49.29 -19.90 -2.41
N THR A 257 -50.43 -19.87 -3.09
CA THR A 257 -50.68 -20.58 -4.37
C THR A 257 -50.54 -19.69 -5.60
N LEU A 258 -50.29 -18.38 -5.43
CA LEU A 258 -50.27 -17.39 -6.50
C LEU A 258 -48.86 -17.22 -7.07
N ASP A 259 -48.73 -17.30 -8.40
CA ASP A 259 -47.49 -16.99 -9.13
C ASP A 259 -47.35 -15.48 -9.34
N ILE A 260 -46.29 -14.90 -8.78
CA ILE A 260 -45.97 -13.47 -8.83
C ILE A 260 -44.79 -13.16 -9.77
N SER A 261 -44.55 -14.04 -10.75
CA SER A 261 -43.53 -13.79 -11.77
C SER A 261 -43.91 -12.61 -12.67
N GLY A 262 -42.92 -11.82 -13.06
CA GLY A 262 -43.10 -10.63 -13.87
C GLY A 262 -41.77 -9.93 -14.16
N LYS A 263 -41.75 -9.10 -15.19
CA LYS A 263 -40.56 -8.36 -15.61
C LYS A 263 -40.94 -6.97 -16.10
N GLY A 264 -40.27 -5.97 -15.56
CA GLY A 264 -40.68 -4.60 -15.79
C GLY A 264 -39.79 -3.55 -15.16
N LYS A 265 -40.28 -2.31 -15.16
CA LYS A 265 -39.68 -1.17 -14.49
C LYS A 265 -40.47 -0.82 -13.24
N PHE A 266 -39.75 -0.44 -12.20
CA PHE A 266 -40.29 -0.01 -10.93
C PHE A 266 -39.80 1.40 -10.63
N ARG A 267 -40.71 2.28 -10.22
CA ARG A 267 -40.39 3.60 -9.68
C ARG A 267 -41.12 3.79 -8.36
N SER A 268 -40.44 4.34 -7.37
CA SER A 268 -41.05 4.61 -6.07
C SER A 268 -40.56 5.89 -5.44
N ASN A 269 -41.41 6.50 -4.63
CA ASN A 269 -41.08 7.66 -3.81
C ASN A 269 -41.41 7.35 -2.36
N PHE A 270 -40.40 7.37 -1.49
CA PHE A 270 -40.51 7.09 -0.06
C PHE A 270 -40.24 8.36 0.74
N THR A 271 -41.00 8.57 1.82
CA THR A 271 -40.83 9.74 2.70
C THR A 271 -40.71 9.34 4.17
N GLY A 272 -40.06 10.20 4.96
CA GLY A 272 -39.93 10.02 6.41
C GLY A 272 -39.11 8.80 6.80
N ILE A 273 -38.00 8.54 6.10
CA ILE A 273 -37.17 7.36 6.32
C ILE A 273 -36.28 7.60 7.53
N THR A 274 -36.26 6.66 8.47
CA THR A 274 -35.37 6.65 9.63
C THR A 274 -34.52 5.39 9.60
N VAL A 275 -33.19 5.55 9.68
CA VAL A 275 -32.21 4.47 9.65
C VAL A 275 -31.46 4.44 10.98
N VAL A 276 -31.38 3.26 11.60
CA VAL A 276 -30.49 2.99 12.74
C VAL A 276 -29.51 1.92 12.32
N ALA A 277 -28.25 2.29 12.09
CA ALA A 277 -27.18 1.38 11.73
C ALA A 277 -26.28 1.11 12.93
N LYS A 278 -25.99 -0.16 13.20
CA LYS A 278 -24.99 -0.61 14.18
C LYS A 278 -24.00 -1.53 13.50
N GLY A 279 -22.70 -1.31 13.72
CA GLY A 279 -21.68 -2.13 13.09
C GLY A 279 -20.39 -2.22 13.90
N SER A 280 -19.57 -3.21 13.54
CA SER A 280 -18.20 -3.37 14.01
C SER A 280 -17.25 -3.46 12.81
N ALA A 281 -16.07 -2.88 12.96
CA ALA A 281 -15.00 -2.94 11.99
C ALA A 281 -13.73 -3.54 12.60
N LYS A 282 -12.76 -3.88 11.74
CA LYS A 282 -11.41 -4.27 12.13
C LYS A 282 -10.37 -3.59 11.25
N PRO A 283 -9.17 -3.34 11.79
CA PRO A 283 -8.06 -2.92 10.97
C PRO A 283 -7.58 -4.11 10.12
N ILE A 284 -7.28 -3.86 8.86
CA ILE A 284 -6.64 -4.81 7.95
C ILE A 284 -5.41 -4.16 7.34
N VAL A 285 -4.34 -4.91 7.19
CA VAL A 285 -3.10 -4.42 6.57
C VAL A 285 -3.10 -4.83 5.11
N LYS A 286 -2.96 -3.85 4.21
CA LYS A 286 -2.65 -4.06 2.79
C LYS A 286 -1.40 -3.25 2.48
N ASP A 287 -0.39 -3.89 1.91
CA ASP A 287 0.85 -3.22 1.49
C ASP A 287 1.55 -2.40 2.61
N GLY A 288 1.45 -2.87 3.86
CA GLY A 288 2.04 -2.20 5.02
C GLY A 288 1.24 -1.02 5.57
N VAL A 289 0.08 -0.70 4.99
CA VAL A 289 -0.82 0.39 5.43
C VAL A 289 -2.09 -0.19 6.05
N GLU A 290 -2.53 0.38 7.18
CA GLU A 290 -3.75 -0.05 7.89
C GLU A 290 -5.00 0.61 7.30
N TYR A 291 -6.00 -0.21 6.96
CA TYR A 291 -7.32 0.21 6.49
C TYR A 291 -8.42 -0.35 7.40
N LEU A 292 -9.63 0.19 7.34
CA LEU A 292 -10.77 -0.33 8.11
C LEU A 292 -11.70 -1.18 7.24
N GLN A 293 -12.01 -2.38 7.72
CA GLN A 293 -12.96 -3.29 7.08
C GLN A 293 -14.12 -3.62 8.03
N ALA A 294 -15.35 -3.48 7.54
CA ALA A 294 -16.55 -3.85 8.29
C ALA A 294 -16.66 -5.37 8.46
N GLU A 295 -16.77 -5.83 9.71
CA GLU A 295 -17.04 -7.24 10.04
C GLU A 295 -18.54 -7.51 9.99
N LYS A 296 -19.30 -6.77 10.82
CA LYS A 296 -20.74 -6.94 10.98
C LYS A 296 -21.44 -5.59 10.83
N MET A 297 -22.59 -5.62 10.16
CA MET A 297 -23.45 -4.46 10.00
C MET A 297 -24.90 -4.89 10.14
N ILE A 298 -25.64 -4.18 10.99
CA ILE A 298 -27.07 -4.39 11.23
C ILE A 298 -27.74 -3.05 11.01
N THR A 299 -28.77 -3.03 10.18
CA THR A 299 -29.52 -1.82 9.87
C THR A 299 -30.98 -2.07 10.22
N LYS A 300 -31.55 -1.19 11.04
CA LYS A 300 -32.99 -1.10 11.23
C LYS A 300 -33.54 0.06 10.44
N LEU A 301 -34.60 -0.17 9.68
CA LEU A 301 -35.18 0.83 8.80
C LEU A 301 -36.66 1.01 9.12
N ARG A 302 -37.09 2.26 9.21
CA ARG A 302 -38.51 2.63 9.25
C ARG A 302 -38.81 3.60 8.12
N ILE A 303 -39.80 3.28 7.30
CA ILE A 303 -40.27 4.16 6.22
C ILE A 303 -41.62 4.72 6.64
N GLY A 304 -41.82 6.03 6.52
CA GLY A 304 -43.06 6.69 6.93
C GLY A 304 -44.20 6.42 5.96
N ASN A 305 -44.00 6.81 4.70
CA ASN A 305 -44.96 6.58 3.61
C ASN A 305 -44.22 6.24 2.31
N GLY A 306 -44.93 5.65 1.34
CA GLY A 306 -44.37 5.28 0.05
C GLY A 306 -45.42 5.24 -1.04
N GLN A 307 -45.03 5.63 -2.24
CA GLN A 307 -45.80 5.41 -3.47
C GLN A 307 -44.97 4.60 -4.44
N VAL A 308 -45.59 3.63 -5.11
CA VAL A 308 -44.94 2.77 -6.11
C VAL A 308 -45.69 2.80 -7.43
N PHE A 309 -44.92 2.70 -8.50
CA PHE A 309 -45.36 2.57 -9.87
C PHE A 309 -44.65 1.35 -10.44
N ILE A 310 -45.43 0.39 -10.94
CA ILE A 310 -44.93 -0.86 -11.50
C ILE A 310 -45.42 -0.94 -12.94
N ASP A 311 -44.49 -0.97 -13.88
CA ASP A 311 -44.75 -1.12 -15.30
C ASP A 311 -44.21 -2.48 -15.76
N ASP A 312 -45.10 -3.48 -15.84
CA ASP A 312 -44.76 -4.86 -16.21
C ASP A 312 -45.05 -5.12 -17.68
N THR A 313 -44.05 -5.62 -18.39
CA THR A 313 -44.13 -5.88 -19.83
C THR A 313 -44.93 -7.13 -20.18
N GLU A 314 -45.06 -8.09 -19.26
CA GLU A 314 -45.72 -9.37 -19.48
C GLU A 314 -47.14 -9.39 -18.86
N ARG A 315 -47.32 -8.71 -17.71
CA ARG A 315 -48.57 -8.73 -16.92
C ARG A 315 -48.99 -7.32 -16.44
N PRO A 316 -49.34 -6.40 -17.35
CA PRO A 316 -49.60 -4.99 -17.01
C PRO A 316 -50.78 -4.77 -16.06
N VAL A 317 -51.84 -5.59 -16.17
CA VAL A 317 -53.01 -5.50 -15.27
C VAL A 317 -52.65 -5.92 -13.85
N ALA A 318 -51.96 -7.06 -13.69
CA ALA A 318 -51.53 -7.55 -12.38
C ALA A 318 -50.56 -6.57 -11.69
N ALA A 319 -49.67 -5.95 -12.48
CA ALA A 319 -48.75 -4.93 -12.00
C ALA A 319 -49.46 -3.67 -11.52
N SER A 320 -50.45 -3.20 -12.30
CA SER A 320 -51.29 -2.06 -11.93
C SER A 320 -52.09 -2.35 -10.64
N SER A 321 -52.64 -3.56 -10.51
CA SER A 321 -53.34 -4.00 -9.29
C SER A 321 -52.39 -4.10 -8.09
N ALA A 322 -51.18 -4.62 -8.26
CA ALA A 322 -50.17 -4.70 -7.20
C ALA A 322 -49.72 -3.30 -6.74
N ALA A 323 -49.51 -2.38 -7.68
CA ALA A 323 -49.20 -0.99 -7.38
C ALA A 323 -50.35 -0.30 -6.63
N ALA A 324 -51.60 -0.50 -7.07
CA ALA A 324 -52.78 0.04 -6.39
C ALA A 324 -52.93 -0.52 -4.97
N PHE A 325 -52.70 -1.83 -4.77
CA PHE A 325 -52.75 -2.47 -3.46
C PHE A 325 -51.68 -1.90 -2.52
N PHE A 326 -50.43 -1.74 -2.99
CA PHE A 326 -49.38 -1.10 -2.20
C PHE A 326 -49.76 0.34 -1.84
N ASN A 327 -50.19 1.14 -2.81
CA ASN A 327 -50.49 2.55 -2.61
C ASN A 327 -51.72 2.79 -1.71
N ALA A 328 -52.65 1.84 -1.63
CA ALA A 328 -53.80 1.92 -0.73
C ALA A 328 -53.41 1.74 0.76
N SER A 329 -52.43 0.88 1.04
CA SER A 329 -52.00 0.53 2.41
C SER A 329 -50.46 0.35 2.51
N PRO A 330 -49.65 1.39 2.26
CA PRO A 330 -48.20 1.25 2.11
C PRO A 330 -47.50 0.82 3.40
N SER A 331 -47.94 1.29 4.58
CA SER A 331 -47.33 0.92 5.87
C SER A 331 -47.40 -0.58 6.13
N VAL A 332 -48.54 -1.21 5.86
CA VAL A 332 -48.73 -2.67 6.09
C VAL A 332 -47.80 -3.48 5.19
N VAL A 333 -47.69 -3.09 3.92
CA VAL A 333 -46.82 -3.81 2.97
C VAL A 333 -45.34 -3.59 3.32
N LEU A 334 -44.96 -2.37 3.69
CA LEU A 334 -43.60 -2.07 4.12
C LEU A 334 -43.22 -2.82 5.40
N ASP A 335 -44.13 -2.98 6.36
CA ASP A 335 -43.88 -3.76 7.58
C ASP A 335 -43.57 -5.24 7.28
N ILE A 336 -44.22 -5.82 6.28
CA ILE A 336 -43.94 -7.18 5.80
C ILE A 336 -42.58 -7.24 5.10
N LEU A 337 -42.23 -6.21 4.32
CA LEU A 337 -40.99 -6.15 3.55
C LEU A 337 -39.78 -5.70 4.38
N ASN A 338 -39.98 -5.04 5.53
CA ASN A 338 -38.92 -4.48 6.36
C ASN A 338 -37.79 -5.46 6.65
N PRO A 339 -38.01 -6.72 7.05
CA PRO A 339 -36.92 -7.66 7.28
C PRO A 339 -36.03 -7.87 6.04
N LEU A 340 -36.61 -7.90 4.83
CA LEU A 340 -35.88 -8.02 3.58
C LEU A 340 -35.12 -6.73 3.24
N ILE A 341 -35.73 -5.58 3.52
CA ILE A 341 -35.14 -4.27 3.30
C ILE A 341 -33.97 -4.04 4.29
N GLU A 342 -34.12 -4.42 5.55
CA GLU A 342 -33.08 -4.35 6.58
C GLU A 342 -31.86 -5.20 6.19
N GLU A 343 -32.08 -6.42 5.73
CA GLU A 343 -31.00 -7.29 5.27
C GLU A 343 -30.30 -6.75 4.01
N SER A 344 -31.09 -6.33 3.01
CA SER A 344 -30.55 -5.80 1.76
C SER A 344 -29.80 -4.48 1.99
N SER A 345 -30.34 -3.60 2.83
CA SER A 345 -29.72 -2.33 3.19
C SER A 345 -28.44 -2.53 3.99
N ALA A 346 -28.39 -3.49 4.92
CA ALA A 346 -27.16 -3.82 5.65
C ALA A 346 -26.04 -4.28 4.70
N ALA A 347 -26.36 -5.08 3.68
CA ALA A 347 -25.39 -5.49 2.66
C ALA A 347 -24.90 -4.30 1.83
N ILE A 348 -25.79 -3.40 1.41
CA ILE A 348 -25.46 -2.18 0.66
C ILE A 348 -24.57 -1.25 1.50
N PHE A 349 -24.96 -0.97 2.76
CA PHE A 349 -24.17 -0.13 3.66
C PHE A 349 -22.80 -0.76 3.96
N LYS A 350 -22.70 -2.08 4.10
CA LYS A 350 -21.42 -2.77 4.30
C LYS A 350 -20.51 -2.62 3.07
N ALA A 351 -21.05 -2.77 1.87
CA ALA A 351 -20.30 -2.58 0.63
C ALA A 351 -19.81 -1.13 0.48
N PHE A 352 -20.68 -0.16 0.78
CA PHE A 352 -20.33 1.27 0.75
C PHE A 352 -19.26 1.60 1.80
N PHE A 353 -19.41 1.14 3.04
CA PHE A 353 -18.41 1.33 4.09
C PHE A 353 -17.04 0.79 3.68
N ASN A 354 -16.99 -0.46 3.19
CA ASN A 354 -15.73 -1.07 2.77
C ASN A 354 -15.10 -0.38 1.56
N LYS A 355 -15.91 0.23 0.70
CA LYS A 355 -15.44 0.99 -0.47
C LYS A 355 -14.77 2.31 -0.06
N ILE A 356 -15.25 2.95 1.01
CA ILE A 356 -14.69 4.21 1.54
C ILE A 356 -13.50 3.93 2.46
N PHE A 357 -13.71 3.11 3.49
CA PHE A 357 -12.73 2.90 4.55
C PHE A 357 -11.68 1.84 4.21
N GLY A 358 -11.87 1.13 3.10
CA GLY A 358 -10.88 0.21 2.54
C GLY A 358 -9.89 0.86 1.58
N THR A 359 -10.04 2.16 1.27
CA THR A 359 -9.15 2.95 0.41
C THR A 359 -8.44 4.08 1.15
N ILE A 360 -8.98 4.55 2.28
CA ILE A 360 -8.38 5.61 3.09
C ILE A 360 -7.59 5.00 4.26
N PRO A 361 -6.30 5.31 4.41
CA PRO A 361 -5.48 4.87 5.54
C PRO A 361 -6.05 5.30 6.89
N LEU A 362 -5.97 4.40 7.87
CA LEU A 362 -6.55 4.62 9.21
C LEU A 362 -5.92 5.82 9.94
N ASN A 363 -4.62 6.07 9.73
CA ASN A 363 -3.87 7.17 10.34
C ASN A 363 -4.23 8.55 9.76
N GLU A 364 -4.78 8.61 8.54
CA GLU A 364 -5.29 9.86 7.95
C GLU A 364 -6.64 10.27 8.55
N ILE A 365 -7.44 9.28 8.97
CA ILE A 365 -8.76 9.51 9.57
C ILE A 365 -8.65 9.69 11.09
N LEU A 366 -7.74 8.96 11.73
CA LEU A 366 -7.56 8.93 13.18
C LEU A 366 -6.09 9.08 13.56
N VAL A 367 -5.72 10.24 14.11
CA VAL A 367 -4.37 10.52 14.57
C VAL A 367 -4.15 9.91 15.97
N VAL A 368 -2.97 9.31 16.20
CA VAL A 368 -2.54 8.78 17.50
C VAL A 368 -1.58 9.78 18.16
N ASP A 369 -1.86 10.21 19.40
CA ASP A 369 -0.96 11.08 20.16
C ASP A 369 0.33 10.33 20.53
N ALA A 370 1.47 10.84 20.07
CA ALA A 370 2.75 10.61 20.72
C ALA A 370 2.79 11.48 21.98
N ARG A 371 2.48 10.90 23.15
CA ARG A 371 2.80 11.55 24.43
C ARG A 371 4.25 11.26 24.76
N VAL A 372 5.08 12.29 24.62
CA VAL A 372 6.39 12.40 25.26
C VAL A 372 6.18 12.46 26.77
N PRO A 373 6.80 11.59 27.58
CA PRO A 373 7.04 11.86 28.98
C PRO A 373 8.36 12.62 29.10
N GLU A 374 8.29 13.85 29.61
CA GLU A 374 9.45 14.58 30.11
C GLU A 374 10.08 13.81 31.27
N GLN A 375 11.38 13.52 31.19
CA GLN A 375 12.25 13.48 32.38
C GLN A 375 13.74 13.63 32.01
N ASN A 376 14.37 14.58 32.70
CA ASN A 376 15.80 14.91 32.70
C ASN A 376 16.71 13.69 32.92
N SER A 377 17.78 13.57 32.13
CA SER A 377 19.14 13.33 32.65
C SER A 377 20.20 13.47 31.55
N THR A 378 21.21 14.27 31.86
CA THR A 378 22.47 14.50 31.16
C THR A 378 23.32 13.23 31.08
N ILE A 379 23.78 12.82 29.88
CA ILE A 379 25.01 12.04 29.66
C ILE A 379 25.64 12.48 28.31
N ASP A 380 26.95 12.71 28.35
CA ASP A 380 27.83 13.24 27.30
C ASP A 380 27.73 12.56 25.91
N GLY A 381 27.71 13.39 24.87
CA GLY A 381 27.39 13.02 23.49
C GLY A 381 28.56 13.16 22.51
N ASP A 382 29.60 12.35 22.66
CA ASP A 382 30.76 12.36 21.75
C ASP A 382 30.98 11.02 20.99
N ASN A 383 30.04 10.07 21.03
CA ASN A 383 30.20 8.76 20.34
C ASN A 383 28.95 8.25 19.61
N LEU A 384 28.00 9.11 19.23
CA LEU A 384 26.75 8.67 18.59
C LEU A 384 26.63 8.98 17.09
N GLU A 385 27.46 9.85 16.52
CA GLU A 385 27.31 10.29 15.12
C GLU A 385 27.94 9.34 14.08
N GLU A 386 28.80 8.39 14.50
CA GLU A 386 29.39 7.42 13.57
C GLU A 386 28.50 6.18 13.32
N MET A 387 27.42 6.00 14.09
CA MET A 387 26.60 4.78 14.08
C MET A 387 25.31 4.86 13.24
N ALA A 388 25.03 6.00 12.59
CA ALA A 388 23.77 6.25 11.87
C ALA A 388 23.85 6.13 10.33
N LYS A 389 25.00 5.75 9.74
CA LYS A 389 25.16 5.58 8.28
C LYS A 389 25.00 4.09 7.87
N LYS A 390 23.83 3.75 7.31
CA LYS A 390 23.40 2.48 6.65
C LYS A 390 23.06 1.26 7.53
N PRO A 391 21.80 0.77 7.52
CA PRO A 391 21.38 -0.43 8.26
C PRO A 391 21.42 -1.74 7.45
N VAL A 392 21.92 -1.77 6.22
CA VAL A 392 21.89 -2.98 5.36
C VAL A 392 23.29 -3.57 5.19
N CYS A 393 23.47 -4.84 5.60
CA CYS A 393 24.71 -5.59 5.50
C CYS A 393 24.66 -6.57 4.32
N HIS A 394 25.69 -6.59 3.47
CA HIS A 394 25.79 -7.54 2.35
C HIS A 394 26.86 -8.61 2.63
N TYR A 395 26.64 -9.84 2.17
CA TYR A 395 27.56 -10.97 2.45
C TYR A 395 28.93 -10.83 1.77
N SER A 396 29.02 -9.98 0.75
CA SER A 396 30.27 -9.65 0.05
C SER A 396 31.01 -8.45 0.65
N ASP A 397 30.53 -7.89 1.76
CA ASP A 397 31.18 -6.74 2.40
C ASP A 397 32.46 -7.20 3.11
N PRO A 398 33.62 -6.54 2.88
CA PRO A 398 34.88 -6.90 3.53
C PRO A 398 34.85 -6.69 5.06
N HIS A 399 33.87 -5.95 5.58
CA HIS A 399 33.66 -5.66 7.01
C HIS A 399 32.24 -6.06 7.48
N VAL A 400 31.72 -7.19 6.99
CA VAL A 400 30.35 -7.65 7.29
C VAL A 400 30.08 -7.82 8.81
N ALA A 401 31.11 -8.17 9.60
CA ALA A 401 31.02 -8.28 11.05
C ALA A 401 30.67 -6.95 11.74
N ASP A 402 31.30 -5.85 11.33
CA ASP A 402 31.04 -4.52 11.89
C ASP A 402 29.64 -4.03 11.54
N CYS A 403 29.12 -4.40 10.36
CA CYS A 403 27.77 -4.10 9.97
C CYS A 403 26.73 -4.85 10.83
N ILE A 404 26.91 -6.17 11.02
CA ILE A 404 26.01 -6.98 11.85
C ILE A 404 26.01 -6.46 13.30
N LYS A 405 27.18 -6.06 13.82
CA LYS A 405 27.30 -5.42 15.14
C LYS A 405 26.45 -4.14 15.23
N ARG A 406 26.48 -3.24 14.24
CA ARG A 406 25.64 -2.02 14.22
C ARG A 406 24.14 -2.32 14.17
N VAL A 407 23.72 -3.28 13.34
CA VAL A 407 22.30 -3.64 13.21
C VAL A 407 21.77 -4.24 14.51
N ALA A 408 22.55 -5.11 15.14
CA ALA A 408 22.21 -5.72 16.42
C ALA A 408 22.08 -4.68 17.55
N GLU A 409 22.94 -3.65 17.56
CA GLU A 409 22.86 -2.50 18.48
C GLU A 409 21.58 -1.66 18.28
N GLN A 410 21.22 -1.35 17.02
CA GLN A 410 19.99 -0.61 16.70
C GLN A 410 18.71 -1.40 17.04
N ALA A 411 18.75 -2.73 16.95
CA ALA A 411 17.61 -3.59 17.25
C ALA A 411 17.32 -3.75 18.76
N LYS A 412 18.23 -3.31 19.66
CA LYS A 412 18.09 -3.48 21.11
C LYS A 412 16.74 -2.99 21.66
N LEU A 413 16.30 -1.80 21.25
CA LEU A 413 15.06 -1.19 21.73
C LEU A 413 13.81 -1.97 21.28
N LEU A 414 13.84 -2.49 20.05
CA LEU A 414 12.75 -3.27 19.47
C LEU A 414 12.68 -4.68 20.08
N LEU A 415 13.83 -5.31 20.30
CA LEU A 415 13.92 -6.64 20.91
C LEU A 415 13.54 -6.63 22.41
N ALA A 416 13.77 -5.52 23.11
CA ALA A 416 13.33 -5.36 24.51
C ALA A 416 11.81 -5.52 24.67
N HIS A 417 11.02 -4.87 23.81
CA HIS A 417 9.56 -4.89 23.87
C HIS A 417 8.92 -6.06 23.09
N GLY A 418 9.74 -6.83 22.36
CA GLY A 418 9.28 -7.84 21.42
C GLY A 418 8.68 -7.22 20.16
N ILE A 419 8.48 -8.04 19.13
CA ILE A 419 7.89 -7.60 17.87
C ILE A 419 6.69 -8.51 17.56
N PRO A 420 5.46 -8.14 18.01
CA PRO A 420 4.27 -8.98 17.85
C PRO A 420 3.92 -9.27 16.39
N SER A 421 4.25 -8.34 15.47
CA SER A 421 4.07 -8.52 14.01
C SER A 421 4.95 -9.63 13.43
N PHE A 422 6.05 -9.99 14.08
CA PHE A 422 6.96 -11.07 13.67
C PHE A 422 6.92 -12.27 14.62
N GLY A 423 6.00 -12.28 15.60
CA GLY A 423 5.90 -13.34 16.60
C GLY A 423 7.14 -13.46 17.50
N ILE A 424 7.90 -12.38 17.67
CA ILE A 424 9.08 -12.32 18.54
C ILE A 424 8.62 -11.89 19.94
N GLN A 425 8.82 -12.74 20.94
CA GLN A 425 8.50 -12.42 22.33
C GLN A 425 9.45 -11.37 22.91
N PRO A 426 9.03 -10.58 23.91
CA PRO A 426 9.90 -9.63 24.58
C PRO A 426 11.14 -10.31 25.20
N LEU A 427 12.31 -9.69 25.07
CA LEU A 427 13.53 -10.13 25.74
C LEU A 427 13.72 -9.53 27.14
N GLU A 428 12.88 -8.56 27.52
CA GLU A 428 12.91 -7.87 28.82
C GLU A 428 11.49 -7.80 29.41
N PRO A 429 11.04 -8.75 30.25
CA PRO A 429 11.72 -10.00 30.63
C PRO A 429 11.55 -11.13 29.61
N LEU A 430 12.60 -11.91 29.38
CA LEU A 430 12.49 -13.19 28.66
C LEU A 430 11.95 -14.27 29.60
N LYS A 431 10.85 -14.94 29.21
CA LYS A 431 10.28 -16.06 29.98
C LYS A 431 10.99 -17.37 29.64
N VAL A 432 11.45 -18.08 30.67
CA VAL A 432 12.12 -19.38 30.56
C VAL A 432 11.15 -20.50 31.00
N PRO A 433 11.11 -21.65 30.30
CA PRO A 433 10.31 -22.80 30.73
C PRO A 433 10.68 -23.25 32.16
N SER A 434 9.74 -23.93 32.83
CA SER A 434 10.00 -24.45 34.17
C SER A 434 11.14 -25.47 34.19
N ILE A 435 12.01 -25.35 35.19
CA ILE A 435 13.20 -26.19 35.34
C ILE A 435 13.01 -27.11 36.54
N ARG A 436 13.36 -28.38 36.40
CA ARG A 436 13.42 -29.32 37.53
C ARG A 436 14.84 -29.81 37.72
N LEU A 437 15.41 -29.53 38.87
CA LEU A 437 16.74 -29.99 39.28
C LEU A 437 16.60 -31.20 40.19
N ARG A 438 17.34 -32.27 39.91
CA ARG A 438 17.38 -33.47 40.76
C ARG A 438 18.83 -33.86 41.00
N GLN A 439 19.27 -33.77 42.24
CA GLN A 439 20.61 -34.21 42.60
C GLN A 439 20.58 -35.71 42.92
N HIS A 440 21.09 -36.55 42.02
CA HIS A 440 21.06 -38.01 42.21
C HIS A 440 22.41 -38.71 42.29
N ASN A 441 23.56 -38.11 41.93
CA ASN A 441 24.88 -38.70 42.16
C ASN A 441 26.02 -37.69 41.89
N MET A 442 26.52 -37.01 42.93
CA MET A 442 27.90 -36.48 42.96
C MET A 442 28.47 -36.62 44.39
N PRO A 443 29.77 -36.94 44.58
CA PRO A 443 30.27 -37.54 45.82
C PRO A 443 30.60 -36.57 46.96
N GLN A 444 30.33 -35.26 46.81
CA GLN A 444 30.88 -34.24 47.72
C GLN A 444 29.84 -33.32 48.38
N ALA A 445 28.55 -33.36 48.01
CA ALA A 445 27.52 -32.52 48.60
C ALA A 445 26.70 -33.27 49.68
N ARG A 446 26.57 -32.69 50.88
CA ARG A 446 25.79 -33.25 52.01
C ARG A 446 24.28 -32.95 51.95
N PHE A 447 23.81 -32.42 50.81
CA PHE A 447 22.44 -32.00 50.57
C PHE A 447 21.86 -32.83 49.41
N LYS A 448 20.74 -33.50 49.61
CA LYS A 448 19.97 -34.16 48.53
C LYS A 448 18.71 -33.35 48.30
N TYR A 449 18.40 -32.98 47.07
CA TYR A 449 17.21 -32.18 46.78
C TYR A 449 16.58 -32.48 45.42
N ASP A 450 15.27 -32.25 45.34
CA ASP A 450 14.46 -32.10 44.13
C ASP A 450 13.92 -30.66 44.16
N ALA A 451 14.30 -29.84 43.18
CA ALA A 451 13.90 -28.45 43.11
C ALA A 451 13.13 -28.17 41.81
N TRP A 452 12.02 -27.47 41.93
CA TRP A 452 11.23 -26.96 40.81
C TRP A 452 11.35 -25.45 40.77
N LEU A 453 11.64 -24.93 39.59
CA LEU A 453 11.67 -23.50 39.31
C LEU A 453 10.58 -23.18 38.30
N THR A 454 9.66 -22.30 38.67
CA THR A 454 8.51 -21.89 37.86
C THR A 454 8.52 -20.37 37.65
N ASP A 455 7.84 -19.92 36.60
CA ASP A 455 7.76 -18.49 36.23
C ASP A 455 9.13 -17.79 36.14
N LEU A 456 10.13 -18.52 35.65
CA LEU A 456 11.48 -18.01 35.47
C LEU A 456 11.50 -16.90 34.42
N THR A 457 12.15 -15.81 34.78
CA THR A 457 12.33 -14.62 33.95
C THR A 457 13.79 -14.21 33.95
N LEU A 458 14.31 -13.87 32.77
CA LEU A 458 15.64 -13.29 32.59
C LEU A 458 15.49 -11.82 32.20
N ASN A 459 16.24 -10.98 32.89
CA ASN A 459 16.33 -9.55 32.66
C ASN A 459 17.78 -9.16 32.35
N GLY A 460 17.96 -8.09 31.58
CA GLY A 460 19.26 -7.52 31.20
C GLY A 460 19.93 -8.21 30.00
N LEU A 461 19.16 -8.90 29.16
CA LEU A 461 19.62 -9.52 27.91
C LEU A 461 19.82 -8.51 26.78
N THR A 462 19.21 -7.32 26.87
CA THR A 462 19.28 -6.27 25.83
C THR A 462 20.42 -5.29 26.03
N ASN A 463 20.98 -5.23 27.24
CA ASN A 463 22.08 -4.33 27.58
C ASN A 463 23.47 -4.95 27.31
N TYR A 464 23.60 -5.76 26.26
CA TYR A 464 24.83 -6.49 25.94
C TYR A 464 25.85 -5.62 25.18
N THR A 465 27.11 -6.04 25.14
CA THR A 465 28.15 -5.40 24.29
C THR A 465 28.97 -6.47 23.57
N PHE A 466 29.30 -6.24 22.29
CA PHE A 466 30.12 -7.20 21.53
C PHE A 466 31.60 -7.05 21.85
N ASN A 467 32.18 -8.09 22.47
CA ASN A 467 33.63 -8.23 22.69
C ASN A 467 34.33 -8.64 21.39
N LYS A 468 33.75 -9.62 20.66
CA LYS A 468 34.25 -10.10 19.37
C LYS A 468 33.08 -10.63 18.53
N LEU A 469 33.12 -10.45 17.21
CA LEU A 469 32.17 -11.03 16.28
C LEU A 469 32.93 -11.40 15.00
N ASP A 470 32.97 -12.68 14.68
CA ASP A 470 33.56 -13.21 13.45
C ASP A 470 32.44 -13.83 12.60
N VAL A 471 32.47 -13.55 11.30
CA VAL A 471 31.47 -14.03 10.34
C VAL A 471 32.22 -14.71 9.22
N PHE A 472 31.84 -15.95 8.92
CA PHE A 472 32.40 -16.80 7.88
C PHE A 472 31.31 -17.05 6.82
N PRO A 473 31.20 -16.19 5.78
CA PRO A 473 30.11 -16.28 4.81
C PRO A 473 30.11 -17.58 3.98
N GLU A 474 31.29 -18.12 3.71
CA GLU A 474 31.46 -19.36 2.92
C GLU A 474 30.94 -20.60 3.68
N ASP A 475 31.21 -20.64 4.99
CA ASP A 475 30.76 -21.72 5.89
C ASP A 475 29.38 -21.46 6.49
N LEU A 476 28.74 -20.33 6.15
CA LEU A 476 27.50 -19.83 6.75
C LEU A 476 27.56 -19.84 8.29
N LYS A 477 28.71 -19.49 8.85
CA LYS A 477 28.99 -19.59 10.28
C LYS A 477 29.20 -18.22 10.91
N VAL A 478 28.63 -18.00 12.09
CA VAL A 478 28.81 -16.77 12.88
C VAL A 478 29.26 -17.16 14.28
N THR A 479 30.38 -16.59 14.73
CA THR A 479 30.86 -16.79 16.11
C THR A 479 31.01 -15.45 16.79
N GLY A 480 30.52 -15.32 18.02
CA GLY A 480 30.56 -14.07 18.76
C GLY A 480 30.86 -14.27 20.24
N ASN A 481 31.37 -13.23 20.88
CA ASN A 481 31.49 -13.14 22.32
C ASN A 481 30.85 -11.80 22.76
N ILE A 482 29.85 -11.88 23.62
CA ILE A 482 29.12 -10.71 24.15
C ILE A 482 29.26 -10.62 25.66
N SER A 483 29.42 -9.42 26.21
CA SER A 483 29.34 -9.15 27.64
C SER A 483 27.92 -8.78 28.03
N LEU A 484 27.41 -9.35 29.12
CA LEU A 484 26.06 -9.13 29.65
C LEU A 484 26.18 -8.48 31.04
N PRO A 485 26.18 -7.14 31.14
CA PRO A 485 26.44 -6.37 32.36
C PRO A 485 25.24 -6.18 33.30
N ARG A 486 24.04 -6.69 32.96
CA ARG A 486 22.85 -6.61 33.84
C ARG A 486 22.02 -7.92 33.90
N LEU A 487 22.64 -9.07 33.66
CA LEU A 487 21.92 -10.34 33.64
C LEU A 487 21.42 -10.74 35.04
N VAL A 488 20.10 -10.75 35.21
CA VAL A 488 19.42 -11.15 36.46
C VAL A 488 18.34 -12.17 36.12
N MET A 489 18.29 -13.25 36.90
CA MET A 489 17.21 -14.23 36.85
C MET A 489 16.33 -14.07 38.08
N SER A 490 15.01 -14.18 37.88
CA SER A 490 14.03 -14.25 38.96
C SER A 490 12.95 -15.27 38.65
N GLY A 491 12.40 -15.91 39.67
CA GLY A 491 11.22 -16.78 39.53
C GLY A 491 10.83 -17.40 40.85
N GLU A 492 9.87 -18.29 40.80
CA GLU A 492 9.40 -19.04 41.96
C GLU A 492 10.19 -20.35 42.10
N TYR A 493 10.47 -20.77 43.33
CA TYR A 493 11.13 -22.04 43.61
C TYR A 493 10.32 -22.87 44.61
N VAL A 494 10.43 -24.18 44.45
CA VAL A 494 10.03 -25.20 45.41
C VAL A 494 11.20 -26.15 45.55
N VAL A 495 11.73 -26.33 46.74
CA VAL A 495 12.85 -27.24 47.03
C VAL A 495 12.40 -28.23 48.10
N ILE A 496 12.55 -29.51 47.81
CA ILE A 496 12.27 -30.61 48.75
C ILE A 496 13.51 -31.48 48.84
N GLY A 497 14.03 -31.70 50.03
CA GLY A 497 15.32 -32.37 50.20
C GLY A 497 15.63 -32.84 51.61
N GLN A 498 16.86 -33.32 51.78
CA GLN A 498 17.43 -33.72 53.07
C GLN A 498 18.86 -33.21 53.21
N PHE A 499 19.15 -32.52 54.32
CA PHE A 499 20.50 -32.09 54.72
C PHE A 499 20.92 -32.83 55.98
N GLN A 500 21.98 -33.64 55.93
CA GLN A 500 22.48 -34.40 57.10
C GLN A 500 21.37 -35.13 57.91
N MET A 501 20.41 -35.76 57.21
CA MET A 501 19.20 -36.46 57.75
C MET A 501 18.02 -35.58 58.20
N LEU A 502 18.12 -34.25 58.11
CA LEU A 502 17.01 -33.33 58.37
C LEU A 502 16.20 -33.10 57.07
N PRO A 503 14.86 -33.27 57.08
CA PRO A 503 14.02 -32.91 55.94
C PRO A 503 13.98 -31.39 55.77
N VAL A 504 14.18 -30.92 54.54
CA VAL A 504 14.17 -29.51 54.17
C VAL A 504 13.10 -29.33 53.09
N GLU A 505 12.07 -28.56 53.40
CA GLU A 505 11.03 -28.14 52.46
C GLU A 505 10.99 -26.61 52.45
N SER A 506 11.07 -26.02 51.27
CA SER A 506 11.10 -24.57 51.11
C SER A 506 10.44 -24.15 49.80
N THR A 507 9.61 -23.12 49.87
CA THR A 507 9.00 -22.47 48.70
C THR A 507 9.22 -20.98 48.81
N GLY A 508 9.47 -20.28 47.70
CA GLY A 508 9.61 -18.83 47.73
C GLY A 508 10.05 -18.25 46.39
N ILE A 509 10.68 -17.07 46.43
CA ILE A 509 11.17 -16.37 45.22
C ILE A 509 12.69 -16.46 45.16
N ILE A 510 13.22 -17.01 44.06
CA ILE A 510 14.64 -17.01 43.78
C ILE A 510 14.99 -15.78 42.96
N SER A 511 16.08 -15.10 43.34
CA SER A 511 16.70 -14.06 42.52
C SER A 511 18.19 -14.34 42.44
N ALA A 512 18.69 -14.57 41.23
CA ALA A 512 20.10 -14.79 40.96
C ALA A 512 20.66 -13.63 40.15
N ASN A 513 21.64 -12.95 40.72
CA ASN A 513 22.42 -11.94 40.02
C ASN A 513 23.73 -12.59 39.55
N PHE A 514 23.91 -12.63 38.23
CA PHE A 514 25.08 -13.22 37.60
C PHE A 514 26.29 -12.28 37.61
N ILE A 515 26.17 -11.13 38.28
CA ILE A 515 27.12 -10.02 38.26
C ILE A 515 27.33 -9.50 39.68
N PHE A 516 28.59 -9.30 40.05
CA PHE A 516 28.98 -8.81 41.36
C PHE A 516 30.19 -7.89 41.27
N LYS A 517 30.10 -6.68 41.86
CA LYS A 517 31.24 -5.77 42.00
C LYS A 517 31.52 -5.54 43.48
N ASN A 518 32.71 -5.92 43.95
CA ASN A 518 33.26 -5.51 45.24
C ASN A 518 34.69 -4.96 45.05
N ARG A 519 35.23 -4.24 46.05
CA ARG A 519 36.53 -3.54 46.01
C ARG A 519 37.75 -4.41 45.64
N LEU A 520 37.62 -5.75 45.61
CA LEU A 520 38.72 -6.70 45.37
C LEU A 520 38.48 -7.69 44.21
N ASN A 521 37.27 -7.81 43.65
CA ASN A 521 36.97 -8.74 42.54
C ASN A 521 35.86 -8.19 41.64
N LEU A 522 36.04 -8.31 40.32
CA LEU A 522 35.07 -7.95 39.29
C LEU A 522 34.45 -9.24 38.74
N ALA A 523 33.15 -9.43 38.90
CA ALA A 523 32.43 -10.53 38.30
C ALA A 523 31.68 -10.06 37.06
N ASP A 524 32.18 -10.44 35.88
CA ASP A 524 31.57 -10.16 34.59
C ASP A 524 31.03 -11.46 33.99
N CYS A 525 29.84 -11.39 33.38
CA CYS A 525 29.28 -12.50 32.63
C CYS A 525 29.38 -12.27 31.12
N THR A 526 29.96 -13.25 30.43
CA THR A 526 30.14 -13.26 28.98
C THR A 526 29.39 -14.44 28.36
N ALA A 527 28.81 -14.25 27.19
CA ALA A 527 28.20 -15.32 26.41
C ALA A 527 29.00 -15.54 25.12
N ALA A 528 29.51 -16.76 24.94
CA ALA A 528 30.04 -17.22 23.67
C ALA A 528 28.89 -17.75 22.82
N LEU A 529 28.80 -17.28 21.58
CA LEU A 529 27.76 -17.59 20.61
C LEU A 529 28.41 -18.30 19.43
N ASP A 530 27.88 -19.46 19.03
CA ASP A 530 28.23 -20.12 17.77
C ASP A 530 26.94 -20.48 17.02
N ALA A 531 26.74 -19.94 15.83
CA ALA A 531 25.57 -20.20 15.01
C ALA A 531 25.98 -20.67 13.61
N VAL A 532 25.39 -21.77 13.15
CA VAL A 532 25.66 -22.39 11.86
C VAL A 532 24.40 -22.38 11.01
N GLY A 533 24.51 -21.80 9.82
CA GLY A 533 23.45 -21.74 8.82
C GLY A 533 23.45 -22.93 7.87
N ALA A 534 22.31 -23.16 7.25
CA ALA A 534 22.14 -24.10 6.14
C ALA A 534 21.29 -23.46 5.04
N LYS A 535 21.55 -23.85 3.79
CA LYS A 535 20.68 -23.50 2.66
C LYS A 535 19.64 -24.59 2.47
N VAL A 536 18.37 -24.23 2.68
CA VAL A 536 17.23 -25.12 2.47
C VAL A 536 16.39 -24.53 1.33
N HIS A 537 16.37 -25.20 0.17
CA HIS A 537 15.83 -24.69 -1.09
C HIS A 537 16.54 -23.41 -1.58
N LYS A 538 15.84 -22.26 -1.57
CA LYS A 538 16.34 -20.92 -1.96
C LYS A 538 16.46 -19.97 -0.75
N ARG A 539 16.41 -20.48 0.49
CA ARG A 539 16.43 -19.66 1.70
C ARG A 539 17.58 -20.10 2.62
N MET A 540 18.19 -19.12 3.29
CA MET A 540 19.13 -19.35 4.37
C MET A 540 18.34 -19.49 5.68
N VAL A 541 18.68 -20.50 6.47
CA VAL A 541 18.12 -20.74 7.80
C VAL A 541 19.27 -21.00 8.76
N ILE A 542 19.16 -20.57 10.01
CA ILE A 542 20.04 -21.01 11.10
C ILE A 542 19.61 -22.43 11.45
N ARG A 543 20.55 -23.37 11.31
CA ARG A 543 20.33 -24.79 11.57
C ARG A 543 20.57 -25.12 13.03
N ASP A 544 21.67 -24.63 13.58
CA ASP A 544 22.08 -24.85 14.96
C ASP A 544 22.62 -23.52 15.53
N ALA A 545 22.23 -23.15 16.75
CA ALA A 545 22.91 -22.12 17.53
C ALA A 545 23.20 -22.61 18.97
N ASP A 546 24.42 -22.38 19.42
CA ASP A 546 24.93 -22.74 20.76
C ASP A 546 25.33 -21.47 21.52
N VAL A 547 24.82 -21.32 22.73
CA VAL A 547 25.11 -20.20 23.63
C VAL A 547 25.73 -20.73 24.92
N LYS A 548 26.99 -20.39 25.19
CA LYS A 548 27.69 -20.78 26.42
C LYS A 548 27.96 -19.56 27.29
N LEU A 549 27.43 -19.58 28.51
CA LEU A 549 27.66 -18.53 29.49
C LEU A 549 28.95 -18.82 30.27
N ARG A 550 29.75 -17.78 30.46
CA ARG A 550 30.94 -17.79 31.31
C ARG A 550 30.86 -16.57 32.20
N CYS A 551 30.38 -16.77 33.42
CA CYS A 551 30.44 -15.75 34.46
C CYS A 551 31.68 -16.00 35.34
N THR A 552 32.52 -14.98 35.49
CA THR A 552 33.68 -15.00 36.39
C THR A 552 33.26 -14.45 37.75
N GLY A 553 33.69 -15.05 38.87
CA GLY A 553 33.35 -14.60 40.23
C GLY A 553 32.19 -15.36 40.92
N PRO A 554 31.90 -15.06 42.21
CA PRO A 554 30.85 -15.74 42.95
C PRO A 554 29.46 -15.29 42.48
N LEU A 555 28.66 -16.23 41.99
CA LEU A 555 27.26 -15.99 41.63
C LEU A 555 26.46 -15.71 42.91
N LEU A 556 25.75 -14.59 42.97
CA LEU A 556 24.93 -14.26 44.13
C LEU A 556 23.49 -14.64 43.87
N ALA A 557 23.06 -15.72 44.49
CA ALA A 557 21.66 -16.10 44.56
C ALA A 557 21.09 -15.77 45.93
N ASN A 558 19.91 -15.16 45.95
CA ASN A 558 19.14 -14.89 47.15
C ASN A 558 17.79 -15.62 47.00
N LEU A 559 17.41 -16.37 48.03
CA LEU A 559 16.11 -17.02 48.11
C LEU A 559 15.30 -16.29 49.16
N LYS A 560 14.24 -15.61 48.74
CA LYS A 560 13.34 -14.89 49.64
C LYS A 560 12.16 -15.77 50.02
N GLU A 561 11.60 -15.51 51.20
CA GLU A 561 10.34 -16.08 51.69
C GLU A 561 10.40 -17.60 51.91
N ALA A 562 11.44 -18.12 52.57
CA ALA A 562 11.55 -19.55 52.85
C ALA A 562 10.48 -20.02 53.86
N HIS A 563 9.46 -20.73 53.39
CA HIS A 563 8.43 -21.33 54.25
C HIS A 563 8.70 -22.80 54.57
N SER A 564 8.53 -23.21 55.83
CA SER A 564 8.68 -24.59 56.31
C SER A 564 7.47 -25.03 57.14
N THR A 565 7.29 -26.34 57.35
CA THR A 565 6.12 -26.92 58.02
C THR A 565 6.02 -26.62 59.52
N THR A 566 7.10 -26.15 60.17
CA THR A 566 7.11 -25.67 61.57
C THR A 566 8.03 -24.45 61.75
N GLY A 567 7.72 -23.55 62.69
CA GLY A 567 8.45 -22.27 62.87
C GLY A 567 9.92 -22.40 63.31
N GLU A 568 10.29 -23.46 64.02
CA GLU A 568 11.71 -23.76 64.35
C GLU A 568 12.47 -24.29 63.13
N MET A 569 11.81 -25.10 62.30
CA MET A 569 12.37 -25.59 61.03
C MET A 569 12.47 -24.48 59.99
N GLU A 570 11.64 -23.42 60.06
CA GLU A 570 11.67 -22.30 59.12
C GLU A 570 13.01 -21.54 59.18
N MET A 571 13.53 -21.25 60.38
CA MET A 571 14.85 -20.61 60.56
C MET A 571 16.01 -21.51 60.11
N ILE A 572 15.90 -22.83 60.34
CA ILE A 572 16.93 -23.80 59.95
C ILE A 572 16.93 -24.02 58.44
N THR A 573 15.74 -24.16 57.83
CA THR A 573 15.54 -24.25 56.39
C THR A 573 16.07 -22.99 55.69
N ASP A 574 15.71 -21.80 56.18
CA ASP A 574 16.17 -20.53 55.60
C ASP A 574 17.70 -20.43 55.61
N HIS A 575 18.33 -20.81 56.73
CA HIS A 575 19.79 -20.81 56.87
C HIS A 575 20.49 -21.82 55.93
N ILE A 576 19.96 -23.05 55.83
CA ILE A 576 20.52 -24.11 54.96
C ILE A 576 20.36 -23.74 53.47
N ILE A 577 19.19 -23.23 53.08
CA ILE A 577 18.90 -22.84 51.70
C ILE A 577 19.77 -21.64 51.29
N HIS A 578 19.97 -20.66 52.16
CA HIS A 578 20.90 -19.54 51.91
C HIS A 578 22.36 -19.99 51.78
N MET A 579 22.80 -20.97 52.56
CA MET A 579 24.17 -21.51 52.45
C MET A 579 24.42 -22.21 51.09
N HIS A 580 23.40 -22.80 50.48
CA HIS A 580 23.51 -23.55 49.21
C HIS A 580 22.93 -22.83 47.99
N ALA A 581 22.42 -21.61 48.15
CA ALA A 581 21.82 -20.79 47.09
C ALA A 581 22.69 -20.66 45.83
N THR A 582 24.00 -20.48 46.04
CA THR A 582 24.98 -20.30 44.97
C THR A 582 25.25 -21.60 44.20
N GLU A 583 25.15 -22.76 44.86
CA GLU A 583 25.31 -24.07 44.22
C GLU A 583 24.08 -24.40 43.36
N LEU A 584 22.88 -24.14 43.89
CA LEU A 584 21.61 -24.30 43.16
C LEU A 584 21.60 -23.48 41.88
N ALA A 585 22.00 -22.21 41.94
CA ALA A 585 22.00 -21.35 40.76
C ALA A 585 23.10 -21.69 39.73
N LYS A 586 24.19 -22.36 40.12
CA LYS A 586 25.16 -22.93 39.17
C LYS A 586 24.58 -24.12 38.41
N GLU A 587 23.72 -24.92 39.04
CA GLU A 587 23.04 -26.04 38.36
C GLU A 587 21.97 -25.58 37.37
N VAL A 588 21.48 -24.33 37.49
CA VAL A 588 20.52 -23.72 36.56
C VAL A 588 21.19 -23.21 35.27
N GLN A 589 22.50 -22.98 35.29
CA GLN A 589 23.22 -22.37 34.18
C GLN A 589 23.04 -23.11 32.83
N PRO A 590 23.16 -24.45 32.72
CA PRO A 590 22.99 -25.16 31.45
C PRO A 590 21.56 -25.05 30.87
N ALA A 591 20.56 -24.94 31.74
CA ALA A 591 19.17 -24.76 31.32
C ALA A 591 18.91 -23.34 30.80
N VAL A 592 19.56 -22.34 31.38
CA VAL A 592 19.55 -20.95 30.88
C VAL A 592 20.26 -20.86 29.53
N GLU A 593 21.43 -21.50 29.38
CA GLU A 593 22.16 -21.61 28.11
C GLU A 593 21.29 -22.24 27.00
N THR A 594 20.58 -23.32 27.32
CA THR A 594 19.66 -23.99 26.39
C THR A 594 18.50 -23.05 25.99
N ALA A 595 17.89 -22.36 26.95
CA ALA A 595 16.80 -21.42 26.67
C ALA A 595 17.25 -20.25 25.79
N LEU A 596 18.43 -19.68 26.05
CA LEU A 596 19.00 -18.62 25.23
C LEU A 596 19.33 -19.08 23.82
N SER A 597 19.81 -20.32 23.66
CA SER A 597 20.08 -20.93 22.36
C SER A 597 18.81 -21.06 21.52
N MET A 598 17.74 -21.62 22.10
CA MET A 598 16.43 -21.75 21.42
C MET A 598 15.85 -20.39 21.00
N VAL A 599 15.97 -19.38 21.85
CA VAL A 599 15.47 -18.03 21.57
C VAL A 599 16.30 -17.36 20.47
N LEU A 600 17.62 -17.55 20.46
CA LEU A 600 18.50 -17.03 19.43
C LEU A 600 18.17 -17.65 18.06
N GLU A 601 17.95 -18.97 18.00
CA GLU A 601 17.55 -19.65 16.76
C GLU A 601 16.21 -19.15 16.23
N ASP A 602 15.20 -19.05 17.11
CA ASP A 602 13.85 -18.61 16.74
C ASP A 602 13.86 -17.16 16.23
N ILE A 603 14.54 -16.26 16.94
CA ILE A 603 14.69 -14.86 16.54
C ILE A 603 15.44 -14.77 15.21
N ALA A 604 16.61 -15.40 15.09
CA ALA A 604 17.43 -15.33 13.88
C ALA A 604 16.68 -15.88 12.65
N ASN A 605 15.96 -16.99 12.78
CA ASN A 605 15.17 -17.56 11.70
C ASN A 605 13.94 -16.71 11.34
N LYS A 606 13.29 -16.06 12.31
CA LYS A 606 12.22 -15.09 12.05
C LYS A 606 12.73 -13.85 11.31
N PHE A 607 13.90 -13.33 11.68
CA PHE A 607 14.55 -12.24 10.94
C PHE A 607 14.96 -12.66 9.52
N LEU A 608 15.56 -13.85 9.33
CA LEU A 608 15.93 -14.35 8.00
C LEU A 608 14.72 -14.57 7.08
N ASN A 609 13.55 -14.91 7.64
CA ASN A 609 12.31 -14.98 6.87
C ASN A 609 11.79 -13.61 6.41
N VAL A 610 12.09 -12.54 7.17
CA VAL A 610 11.74 -11.14 6.87
C VAL A 610 12.75 -10.49 5.91
N ILE A 611 14.03 -10.92 5.92
CA ILE A 611 15.08 -10.55 4.95
C ILE A 611 14.84 -11.24 3.58
N LYS A 612 13.59 -11.22 3.12
CA LYS A 612 13.24 -11.37 1.71
C LYS A 612 13.11 -10.03 0.99
N ILE A 613 13.27 -8.91 1.71
CA ILE A 613 12.83 -7.59 1.21
C ILE A 613 13.95 -6.53 1.14
N PHE A 614 15.13 -6.71 1.74
CA PHE A 614 16.16 -5.65 1.69
C PHE A 614 17.56 -6.17 1.38
N CYS A 615 17.86 -6.24 0.09
CA CYS A 615 19.21 -6.15 -0.43
C CYS A 615 19.17 -5.34 -1.74
N SER A 616 19.46 -4.03 -1.65
CA SER A 616 20.42 -3.36 -2.53
C SER A 616 20.36 -1.83 -2.41
N ALA A 617 21.55 -1.20 -2.47
CA ALA A 617 21.78 0.23 -2.52
C ALA A 617 21.59 0.84 -3.93
N GLU A 618 21.26 2.13 -3.92
CA GLU A 618 20.47 2.91 -4.87
C GLU A 618 21.18 3.39 -6.16
N LYS A 619 22.18 2.68 -6.71
CA LYS A 619 22.79 3.08 -8.01
C LYS A 619 23.05 1.98 -9.03
N SER A 620 22.83 0.73 -8.66
CA SER A 620 22.98 -0.43 -9.56
C SER A 620 21.64 -1.05 -9.93
N PHE A 621 20.51 -0.42 -9.59
CA PHE A 621 19.18 -0.97 -9.81
C PHE A 621 18.20 0.11 -10.30
N ILE A 622 17.26 -0.28 -11.16
CA ILE A 622 16.13 0.50 -11.67
C ILE A 622 14.88 0.00 -10.98
N ASN A 623 14.05 0.91 -10.47
CA ASN A 623 12.76 0.55 -9.92
C ASN A 623 11.71 0.50 -11.04
N PHE A 624 11.17 -0.68 -11.31
CA PHE A 624 10.06 -0.89 -12.24
C PHE A 624 8.84 -1.37 -11.44
N GLY A 625 8.12 -0.42 -10.84
CA GLY A 625 6.95 -0.69 -9.98
C GLY A 625 7.34 -1.32 -8.64
N SER A 626 7.04 -2.61 -8.45
CA SER A 626 7.44 -3.39 -7.26
C SER A 626 8.70 -4.24 -7.49
N PHE A 627 9.31 -4.15 -8.68
CA PHE A 627 10.51 -4.89 -9.05
C PHE A 627 11.75 -4.01 -9.03
N ILE A 628 12.76 -4.44 -8.29
CA ILE A 628 14.08 -3.80 -8.24
C ILE A 628 14.97 -4.55 -9.23
N CYS A 629 15.22 -3.97 -10.39
CA CYS A 629 15.97 -4.61 -11.48
C CYS A 629 17.43 -4.14 -11.53
N PRO A 630 18.42 -5.03 -11.63
CA PRO A 630 19.82 -4.62 -11.75
C PRO A 630 20.06 -3.84 -13.06
N ARG A 631 21.04 -2.94 -13.08
CA ARG A 631 21.41 -2.09 -14.23
C ARG A 631 22.35 -2.76 -15.24
N GLU A 632 22.88 -3.94 -14.94
CA GLU A 632 23.66 -4.72 -15.92
C GLU A 632 22.72 -5.20 -17.03
N GLU A 633 23.04 -4.94 -18.31
CA GLU A 633 22.12 -5.12 -19.45
C GLU A 633 21.44 -6.49 -19.49
N ASN A 634 22.19 -7.58 -19.29
CA ASN A 634 21.62 -8.93 -19.35
C ASN A 634 20.74 -9.23 -18.14
N ALA A 635 21.13 -8.79 -16.95
CA ALA A 635 20.36 -8.96 -15.73
C ALA A 635 19.13 -8.03 -15.68
N LEU A 636 19.23 -6.84 -16.25
CA LEU A 636 18.12 -5.89 -16.45
C LEU A 636 17.07 -6.52 -17.35
N GLY A 637 17.49 -7.05 -18.50
CA GLY A 637 16.63 -7.78 -19.42
C GLY A 637 15.88 -8.94 -18.75
N ARG A 638 16.60 -9.81 -18.03
CA ARG A 638 15.99 -10.91 -17.28
C ARG A 638 14.97 -10.43 -16.23
N CYS A 639 15.29 -9.36 -15.51
CA CYS A 639 14.39 -8.80 -14.51
C CYS A 639 13.13 -8.19 -15.14
N LEU A 640 13.28 -7.40 -16.22
CA LEU A 640 12.15 -6.80 -16.94
C LEU A 640 11.23 -7.89 -17.52
N ARG A 641 11.78 -8.96 -18.08
CA ARG A 641 11.00 -10.12 -18.54
C ARG A 641 10.16 -10.70 -17.39
N ASP A 642 10.76 -10.93 -16.22
CA ASP A 642 10.07 -11.53 -15.07
C ASP A 642 9.01 -10.59 -14.48
N ALA A 643 9.32 -9.29 -14.41
CA ALA A 643 8.40 -8.24 -13.99
C ALA A 643 7.18 -8.14 -14.91
N LEU A 644 7.40 -8.06 -16.23
CA LEU A 644 6.33 -7.99 -17.23
C LEU A 644 5.44 -9.24 -17.15
N ASN A 645 6.02 -10.43 -17.04
CA ASN A 645 5.25 -11.68 -16.87
C ASN A 645 4.42 -11.71 -15.57
N SER A 646 4.85 -11.02 -14.52
CA SER A 646 4.07 -10.87 -13.29
C SER A 646 2.91 -9.87 -13.42
N TYR A 647 3.06 -8.83 -14.25
CA TYR A 647 2.03 -7.81 -14.46
C TYR A 647 1.01 -8.18 -15.55
N ILE A 648 1.39 -8.97 -16.56
CA ILE A 648 0.49 -9.39 -17.65
C ILE A 648 -0.88 -9.91 -17.16
N PRO A 649 -0.98 -10.76 -16.12
CA PRO A 649 -2.28 -11.21 -15.60
C PRO A 649 -3.14 -10.07 -15.05
N GLN A 650 -2.53 -9.00 -14.52
CA GLN A 650 -3.20 -7.84 -13.95
C GLN A 650 -3.71 -6.87 -15.04
N LEU A 651 -3.06 -6.85 -16.20
CA LEU A 651 -3.49 -6.07 -17.36
C LEU A 651 -4.84 -6.54 -17.92
N ALA A 652 -5.29 -7.75 -17.57
CA ALA A 652 -6.59 -8.29 -17.98
C ALA A 652 -7.75 -7.35 -17.59
N THR A 653 -7.70 -6.68 -16.45
CA THR A 653 -8.74 -5.72 -16.01
C THR A 653 -8.40 -4.26 -16.33
N GLY A 654 -7.21 -3.99 -16.87
CA GLY A 654 -6.67 -2.65 -17.07
C GLY A 654 -6.14 -2.02 -15.78
N VAL A 655 -5.36 -0.95 -15.91
CA VAL A 655 -4.81 -0.17 -14.79
C VAL A 655 -5.12 1.32 -15.01
N PRO A 656 -6.33 1.77 -14.61
CA PRO A 656 -6.80 3.12 -14.89
C PRO A 656 -5.94 4.23 -14.27
N GLU A 657 -5.24 3.94 -13.17
CA GLU A 657 -4.28 4.84 -12.50
C GLU A 657 -3.15 5.30 -13.42
N TYR A 658 -2.73 4.44 -14.37
CA TYR A 658 -1.69 4.74 -15.36
C TYR A 658 -2.25 4.97 -16.76
N GLY A 659 -3.57 5.17 -16.89
CA GLY A 659 -4.24 5.34 -18.18
C GLY A 659 -4.21 4.10 -19.08
N VAL A 660 -3.96 2.91 -18.52
CA VAL A 660 -3.91 1.65 -19.28
C VAL A 660 -5.32 1.04 -19.33
N PRO A 661 -5.95 0.91 -20.51
CA PRO A 661 -7.28 0.33 -20.65
C PRO A 661 -7.29 -1.18 -20.35
N SER A 662 -8.48 -1.77 -20.24
CA SER A 662 -8.61 -3.23 -20.12
C SER A 662 -7.99 -3.95 -21.33
N CYS A 663 -7.16 -4.96 -21.08
CA CYS A 663 -6.60 -5.82 -22.13
C CYS A 663 -7.42 -7.11 -22.37
N GLU A 664 -8.46 -7.36 -21.57
CA GLU A 664 -9.40 -8.47 -21.75
C GLU A 664 -10.87 -8.07 -21.53
N PRO A 665 -11.64 -7.78 -22.59
CA PRO A 665 -11.15 -7.60 -23.96
C PRO A 665 -10.46 -6.25 -24.13
N LEU A 666 -9.42 -6.21 -24.96
CA LEU A 666 -8.86 -4.98 -25.50
C LEU A 666 -9.83 -4.43 -26.56
N PHE A 667 -10.24 -3.18 -26.39
CA PHE A 667 -11.11 -2.48 -27.35
C PHE A 667 -10.28 -1.57 -28.26
N VAL A 668 -10.36 -1.81 -29.56
CA VAL A 668 -9.74 -1.00 -30.61
C VAL A 668 -10.86 -0.25 -31.36
N PRO A 669 -10.97 1.09 -31.21
CA PRO A 669 -12.08 1.86 -31.78
C PRO A 669 -12.14 1.81 -33.31
N SER A 670 -10.98 1.96 -33.95
CA SER A 670 -10.85 1.90 -35.41
C SER A 670 -9.45 1.45 -35.82
N LEU A 671 -9.38 0.62 -36.85
CA LEU A 671 -8.15 0.19 -37.52
C LEU A 671 -8.36 0.31 -39.03
N ALA A 672 -7.38 0.82 -39.76
CA ALA A 672 -7.42 0.84 -41.23
C ALA A 672 -6.21 0.09 -41.77
N ILE A 673 -6.44 -0.74 -42.78
CA ILE A 673 -5.39 -1.46 -43.51
C ILE A 673 -5.54 -1.06 -44.97
N GLU A 674 -4.47 -0.49 -45.53
CA GLU A 674 -4.41 -0.10 -46.93
C GLU A 674 -3.20 -0.78 -47.57
N GLN A 675 -3.47 -1.67 -48.52
CA GLN A 675 -2.47 -2.25 -49.40
C GLN A 675 -2.84 -1.89 -50.83
N THR A 676 -2.00 -1.10 -51.50
CA THR A 676 -2.26 -0.61 -52.87
C THR A 676 -1.31 -1.20 -53.90
N ALA A 677 -0.33 -2.00 -53.49
CA ALA A 677 0.69 -2.60 -54.34
C ALA A 677 0.76 -4.12 -54.17
N GLY A 678 1.17 -4.84 -55.22
CA GLY A 678 1.34 -6.29 -55.18
C GLY A 678 0.09 -7.08 -55.60
N PRO A 679 0.10 -8.41 -55.38
CA PRO A 679 -1.00 -9.30 -55.79
C PRO A 679 -2.29 -9.10 -54.99
N ILE A 680 -2.26 -8.32 -53.91
CA ILE A 680 -3.42 -8.00 -53.08
C ILE A 680 -3.54 -6.49 -53.04
N SER A 681 -4.67 -5.95 -53.50
CA SER A 681 -4.97 -4.52 -53.41
C SER A 681 -6.26 -4.36 -52.63
N VAL A 682 -6.16 -4.08 -51.33
CA VAL A 682 -7.33 -4.01 -50.44
C VAL A 682 -7.27 -2.77 -49.56
N THR A 683 -8.41 -2.12 -49.41
CA THR A 683 -8.68 -1.11 -48.42
C THR A 683 -9.73 -1.69 -47.48
N SER A 684 -9.34 -1.88 -46.22
CA SER A 684 -10.26 -2.35 -45.19
C SER A 684 -10.21 -1.48 -43.95
N SER A 685 -11.38 -1.21 -43.38
CA SER A 685 -11.54 -0.52 -42.10
C SER A 685 -12.28 -1.42 -41.14
N TYR A 686 -11.81 -1.47 -39.90
CA TYR A 686 -12.40 -2.25 -38.82
C TYR A 686 -12.78 -1.31 -37.68
N THR A 687 -13.99 -1.47 -37.14
CA THR A 687 -14.49 -0.64 -36.04
C THR A 687 -15.08 -1.49 -34.93
N ASP A 688 -15.10 -0.93 -33.70
CA ASP A 688 -15.59 -1.60 -32.49
C ASP A 688 -14.95 -2.98 -32.27
N VAL A 689 -13.64 -3.07 -32.54
CA VAL A 689 -12.94 -4.35 -32.49
C VAL A 689 -12.66 -4.71 -31.04
N SER A 690 -13.15 -5.89 -30.64
CA SER A 690 -12.90 -6.52 -29.35
C SER A 690 -11.88 -7.63 -29.54
N VAL A 691 -10.74 -7.51 -28.85
CA VAL A 691 -9.64 -8.47 -28.90
C VAL A 691 -9.53 -9.19 -27.56
N ARG A 692 -9.48 -10.52 -27.59
CA ARG A 692 -9.23 -11.40 -26.45
C ARG A 692 -7.99 -12.25 -26.71
N GLY A 693 -7.29 -12.66 -25.66
CA GLY A 693 -6.02 -13.37 -25.76
C GLY A 693 -4.79 -12.62 -25.24
N PRO A 694 -4.68 -11.27 -25.29
CA PRO A 694 -3.49 -10.57 -24.82
C PRO A 694 -3.08 -10.90 -23.37
N SER A 695 -4.03 -11.16 -22.47
CA SER A 695 -3.72 -11.55 -21.08
C SER A 695 -2.97 -12.88 -20.93
N THR A 696 -3.01 -13.72 -21.96
CA THR A 696 -2.35 -15.03 -21.97
C THR A 696 -0.91 -14.96 -22.49
N MET A 697 -0.46 -13.77 -22.91
CA MET A 697 0.88 -13.57 -23.45
C MET A 697 1.97 -13.94 -22.44
N ARG A 698 3.13 -14.31 -22.96
CA ARG A 698 4.35 -14.56 -22.18
C ARG A 698 5.53 -13.85 -22.84
N VAL A 699 6.24 -13.06 -22.06
CA VAL A 699 7.51 -12.46 -22.50
C VAL A 699 8.58 -13.54 -22.42
N LYS A 700 9.14 -13.93 -23.57
CA LYS A 700 10.20 -14.94 -23.69
C LYS A 700 11.56 -14.34 -23.32
N ASP A 701 11.84 -13.14 -23.82
CA ASP A 701 13.12 -12.46 -23.62
C ASP A 701 12.96 -10.94 -23.69
N VAL A 702 13.83 -10.23 -22.99
CA VAL A 702 13.95 -8.76 -23.07
C VAL A 702 15.43 -8.43 -23.14
N GLN A 703 15.82 -7.73 -24.20
CA GLN A 703 17.18 -7.26 -24.41
C GLN A 703 17.18 -5.74 -24.28
N VAL A 704 18.10 -5.23 -23.47
CA VAL A 704 18.29 -3.79 -23.26
C VAL A 704 19.65 -3.42 -23.81
N HIS A 705 19.66 -2.54 -24.81
CA HIS A 705 20.88 -1.99 -25.41
C HIS A 705 21.02 -0.54 -24.97
N SER A 706 21.73 -0.30 -23.86
CA SER A 706 21.87 1.02 -23.27
C SER A 706 22.56 2.00 -24.23
N ALA A 707 23.55 1.56 -25.00
CA ALA A 707 24.26 2.42 -25.96
C ALA A 707 23.38 2.94 -27.11
N LYS A 708 22.32 2.21 -27.47
CA LYS A 708 21.38 2.58 -28.54
C LYS A 708 20.08 3.18 -27.99
N HIS A 709 19.91 3.20 -26.67
CA HIS A 709 18.65 3.47 -26.00
C HIS A 709 17.52 2.59 -26.56
N GLU A 710 17.80 1.32 -26.80
CA GLU A 710 16.90 0.40 -27.49
C GLU A 710 16.53 -0.77 -26.58
N VAL A 711 15.24 -1.12 -26.54
CA VAL A 711 14.70 -2.26 -25.79
C VAL A 711 13.98 -3.17 -26.77
N ILE A 712 14.39 -4.44 -26.83
CA ILE A 712 13.81 -5.45 -27.70
C ILE A 712 13.13 -6.50 -26.82
N ALA A 713 11.82 -6.64 -26.91
CA ALA A 713 11.05 -7.63 -26.18
C ALA A 713 10.51 -8.70 -27.13
N THR A 714 10.83 -9.97 -26.87
CA THR A 714 10.27 -11.12 -27.59
C THR A 714 9.13 -11.71 -26.77
N LEU A 715 7.94 -11.82 -27.35
CA LEU A 715 6.73 -12.30 -26.69
C LEU A 715 6.04 -13.39 -27.50
N HIS A 716 5.30 -14.24 -26.79
CA HIS A 716 4.52 -15.32 -27.34
C HIS A 716 3.07 -15.24 -26.86
N ILE A 717 2.12 -15.30 -27.78
CA ILE A 717 0.68 -15.29 -27.50
C ILE A 717 0.11 -16.61 -28.03
N PRO A 718 -0.38 -17.50 -27.15
CA PRO A 718 -0.89 -18.81 -27.56
C PRO A 718 -2.09 -18.72 -28.51
N GLU A 719 -3.02 -17.81 -28.21
CA GLU A 719 -4.25 -17.64 -28.97
C GLU A 719 -4.75 -16.20 -28.85
N LEU A 720 -5.17 -15.61 -29.96
CA LEU A 720 -5.80 -14.29 -30.01
C LEU A 720 -7.08 -14.34 -30.84
N ARG A 721 -8.19 -13.86 -30.28
CA ARG A 721 -9.51 -13.82 -30.92
C ARG A 721 -9.98 -12.39 -31.09
N MET A 722 -10.39 -12.04 -32.29
CA MET A 722 -10.89 -10.71 -32.65
C MET A 722 -12.31 -10.82 -33.16
N LYS A 723 -13.15 -9.86 -32.77
CA LYS A 723 -14.50 -9.67 -33.33
C LYS A 723 -14.76 -8.19 -33.48
N GLY A 724 -15.47 -7.79 -34.52
CA GLY A 724 -15.84 -6.40 -34.72
C GLY A 724 -16.59 -6.22 -36.03
N ASN A 725 -16.74 -4.97 -36.44
CA ASN A 725 -17.29 -4.63 -37.74
C ASN A 725 -16.15 -4.43 -38.74
N TYR A 726 -16.36 -4.79 -40.00
CA TYR A 726 -15.41 -4.58 -41.09
C TYR A 726 -16.13 -3.96 -42.29
N ASN A 727 -15.43 -3.10 -43.01
CA ASN A 727 -15.77 -2.68 -44.36
C ASN A 727 -14.53 -2.94 -45.21
N LEU A 728 -14.67 -3.71 -46.29
CA LEU A 728 -13.56 -4.15 -47.12
C LEU A 728 -13.93 -3.95 -48.58
N LYS A 729 -13.01 -3.35 -49.33
CA LYS A 729 -13.09 -3.20 -50.78
C LYS A 729 -11.72 -3.43 -51.38
N GLY A 730 -11.67 -4.20 -52.45
CA GLY A 730 -10.42 -4.42 -53.15
C GLY A 730 -10.46 -5.55 -54.14
N LYS A 731 -9.26 -6.02 -54.47
CA LYS A 731 -9.03 -7.18 -55.33
C LYS A 731 -8.00 -8.08 -54.67
N LEU A 732 -8.34 -9.36 -54.64
CA LEU A 732 -7.44 -10.42 -54.27
C LEU A 732 -6.99 -11.10 -55.56
N LEU A 733 -5.72 -10.90 -55.94
CA LEU A 733 -5.18 -11.21 -57.26
C LEU A 733 -5.96 -10.46 -58.36
N MET A 734 -6.90 -11.16 -58.99
CA MET A 734 -7.75 -10.69 -60.08
C MET A 734 -9.24 -10.73 -59.70
N LEU A 735 -9.57 -11.26 -58.52
CA LEU A 735 -10.94 -11.38 -58.03
C LEU A 735 -11.31 -10.16 -57.21
N PRO A 736 -12.40 -9.43 -57.54
CA PRO A 736 -12.90 -8.38 -56.67
C PRO A 736 -13.37 -9.02 -55.35
N ILE A 737 -13.11 -8.33 -54.24
CA ILE A 737 -13.61 -8.69 -52.92
C ILE A 737 -14.21 -7.44 -52.29
N GLU A 738 -15.48 -7.54 -51.90
CA GLU A 738 -16.17 -6.50 -51.16
C GLU A 738 -17.04 -7.11 -50.07
N GLY A 739 -17.17 -6.41 -48.95
CA GLY A 739 -18.02 -6.81 -47.85
C GLY A 739 -18.13 -5.71 -46.80
N ASP A 740 -19.29 -5.63 -46.17
CA ASP A 740 -19.56 -4.72 -45.06
C ASP A 740 -20.40 -5.46 -44.03
N GLY A 741 -19.84 -5.73 -42.87
CA GLY A 741 -20.47 -6.64 -41.92
C GLY A 741 -19.63 -6.91 -40.68
N LYS A 742 -19.89 -8.03 -40.01
CA LYS A 742 -19.10 -8.49 -38.87
C LYS A 742 -18.04 -9.48 -39.30
N PHE A 743 -16.89 -9.37 -38.65
CA PHE A 743 -15.83 -10.36 -38.79
C PHE A 743 -15.56 -11.06 -37.46
N SER A 744 -15.06 -12.28 -37.57
CA SER A 744 -14.37 -12.95 -36.47
C SER A 744 -13.07 -13.55 -36.96
N ALA A 745 -11.99 -13.34 -36.21
CA ALA A 745 -10.68 -13.87 -36.53
C ALA A 745 -10.06 -14.56 -35.33
N LYS A 746 -9.28 -15.61 -35.58
CA LYS A 746 -8.52 -16.39 -34.62
C LYS A 746 -7.10 -16.53 -35.12
N TYR A 747 -6.13 -16.13 -34.30
CA TYR A 747 -4.71 -16.26 -34.56
C TYR A 747 -4.13 -17.20 -33.50
N ASP A 748 -3.50 -18.29 -33.92
CA ASP A 748 -2.88 -19.27 -33.03
C ASP A 748 -1.35 -19.19 -33.13
N ASP A 749 -0.70 -19.39 -31.98
CA ASP A 749 0.76 -19.40 -31.82
C ASP A 749 1.44 -18.19 -32.49
N ILE A 750 1.26 -17.02 -31.88
CA ILE A 750 1.89 -15.78 -32.33
C ILE A 750 3.23 -15.62 -31.61
N ASP A 751 4.30 -15.44 -32.37
CA ASP A 751 5.59 -14.96 -31.86
C ASP A 751 5.80 -13.53 -32.35
N ALA A 752 5.96 -12.58 -31.43
CA ALA A 752 6.15 -11.18 -31.78
C ALA A 752 7.41 -10.60 -31.13
N THR A 753 8.03 -9.66 -31.82
CA THR A 753 9.18 -8.89 -31.36
C THR A 753 8.80 -7.42 -31.38
N VAL A 754 8.87 -6.77 -30.23
CA VAL A 754 8.59 -5.33 -30.07
C VAL A 754 9.91 -4.63 -29.81
N THR A 755 10.25 -3.67 -30.67
CA THR A 755 11.47 -2.85 -30.53
C THR A 755 11.07 -1.42 -30.17
N ILE A 756 11.58 -0.93 -29.05
CA ILE A 756 11.30 0.41 -28.52
C ILE A 756 12.61 1.19 -28.46
N VAL A 757 12.68 2.31 -29.17
CA VAL A 757 13.76 3.28 -29.05
C VAL A 757 13.33 4.37 -28.07
N LEU A 758 14.06 4.48 -26.97
CA LEU A 758 13.83 5.40 -25.88
C LEU A 758 14.44 6.78 -26.16
N GLY A 759 13.86 7.79 -25.56
CA GLY A 759 14.35 9.17 -25.59
C GLY A 759 13.96 9.96 -24.36
N ARG A 760 14.38 11.22 -24.34
CA ARG A 760 14.05 12.20 -23.30
C ARG A 760 12.97 13.14 -23.80
N LYS A 761 12.01 13.47 -22.94
CA LYS A 761 10.99 14.50 -23.15
C LYS A 761 11.07 15.52 -22.01
N PRO A 762 11.43 16.78 -22.29
CA PRO A 762 11.60 17.79 -21.26
C PRO A 762 10.35 18.00 -20.41
N ARG A 763 10.52 18.09 -19.08
CA ARG A 763 9.49 18.56 -18.15
C ARG A 763 9.94 19.90 -17.54
N LEU A 764 9.01 20.85 -17.37
CA LEU A 764 9.31 22.09 -16.65
C LEU A 764 9.46 21.80 -15.15
N ASN A 765 10.61 22.16 -14.58
CA ASN A 765 10.94 22.05 -13.15
C ASN A 765 10.89 20.61 -12.57
N ALA A 766 11.15 19.59 -13.40
CA ALA A 766 11.27 18.20 -12.99
C ALA A 766 12.32 17.48 -13.88
N ALA A 767 12.73 16.26 -13.51
CA ALA A 767 13.55 15.42 -14.38
C ALA A 767 12.85 15.18 -15.73
N ASP A 768 13.63 15.05 -16.80
CA ASP A 768 13.10 14.73 -18.13
C ASP A 768 12.25 13.45 -18.04
N ALA A 769 11.12 13.40 -18.74
CA ALA A 769 10.32 12.18 -18.84
C ALA A 769 10.95 11.22 -19.85
N LEU A 770 10.74 9.91 -19.66
CA LEU A 770 11.05 8.94 -20.69
C LEU A 770 10.06 9.07 -21.86
N ALA A 771 10.56 8.95 -23.09
CA ALA A 771 9.78 9.09 -24.32
C ALA A 771 9.96 7.89 -25.23
N CYS A 772 8.90 7.47 -25.93
CA CYS A 772 9.02 6.48 -27.00
C CYS A 772 9.33 7.20 -28.31
N LYS A 773 10.60 7.29 -28.71
CA LYS A 773 10.98 7.91 -30.00
C LYS A 773 10.46 7.09 -31.17
N LYS A 774 10.67 5.77 -31.12
CA LYS A 774 10.27 4.83 -32.16
C LYS A 774 9.75 3.56 -31.49
N LEU A 775 8.69 3.00 -32.07
CA LEU A 775 8.17 1.69 -31.73
C LEU A 775 7.99 0.94 -33.04
N ASP A 776 8.54 -0.26 -33.14
CA ASP A 776 8.33 -1.16 -34.26
C ASP A 776 7.86 -2.52 -33.70
N VAL A 777 6.96 -3.18 -34.42
CA VAL A 777 6.40 -4.48 -34.05
C VAL A 777 6.60 -5.41 -35.23
N MET A 778 7.19 -6.58 -34.98
CA MET A 778 7.27 -7.67 -35.94
C MET A 778 6.53 -8.87 -35.37
N PHE A 779 5.78 -9.60 -36.19
CA PHE A 779 5.11 -10.80 -35.70
C PHE A 779 5.09 -11.93 -36.73
N ASN A 780 5.02 -13.15 -36.23
CA ASN A 780 4.81 -14.36 -37.01
C ASN A 780 3.68 -15.18 -36.38
N VAL A 781 2.78 -15.71 -37.20
CA VAL A 781 1.62 -16.49 -36.74
C VAL A 781 1.66 -17.87 -37.37
N LYS A 782 1.38 -18.92 -36.61
CA LYS A 782 1.38 -20.29 -37.18
C LYS A 782 0.05 -20.69 -37.80
N LYS A 783 -1.05 -20.05 -37.41
CA LYS A 783 -2.35 -20.32 -38.02
C LYS A 783 -3.26 -19.11 -37.86
N VAL A 784 -3.97 -18.79 -38.93
CA VAL A 784 -5.03 -17.79 -38.93
C VAL A 784 -6.31 -18.44 -39.42
N SER A 785 -7.41 -18.16 -38.73
CA SER A 785 -8.74 -18.45 -39.22
C SER A 785 -9.58 -17.18 -39.18
N MET A 786 -10.30 -16.91 -40.26
CA MET A 786 -11.11 -15.71 -40.42
C MET A 786 -12.47 -16.07 -41.00
N ASP A 787 -13.49 -15.39 -40.50
CA ASP A 787 -14.86 -15.48 -40.97
C ASP A 787 -15.39 -14.05 -41.17
N LEU A 788 -15.81 -13.76 -42.39
CA LEU A 788 -16.38 -12.49 -42.81
C LEU A 788 -17.85 -12.72 -43.18
N ASP A 789 -18.78 -12.08 -42.47
CA ASP A 789 -20.19 -12.09 -42.85
C ASP A 789 -20.48 -11.08 -43.97
N ASN A 790 -21.60 -11.23 -44.66
CA ASN A 790 -22.08 -10.27 -45.66
C ASN A 790 -21.08 -9.92 -46.79
N LEU A 791 -20.18 -10.85 -47.13
CA LEU A 791 -19.36 -10.75 -48.34
C LEU A 791 -20.28 -10.72 -49.58
N PHE A 792 -19.91 -9.91 -50.59
CA PHE A 792 -20.62 -9.81 -51.88
C PHE A 792 -22.12 -9.47 -51.74
N GLY A 793 -22.47 -8.62 -50.76
CA GLY A 793 -23.85 -8.22 -50.52
C GLY A 793 -24.74 -9.33 -49.95
N GLY A 794 -24.14 -10.36 -49.33
CA GLY A 794 -24.85 -11.43 -48.65
C GLY A 794 -25.04 -12.71 -49.47
N ASP A 795 -24.34 -12.86 -50.60
CA ASP A 795 -24.33 -14.10 -51.37
C ASP A 795 -23.66 -15.23 -50.55
N GLY A 796 -24.47 -16.17 -50.07
CA GLY A 796 -24.03 -17.24 -49.19
C GLY A 796 -23.05 -18.21 -49.87
N ASP A 797 -23.20 -18.49 -51.16
CA ASP A 797 -22.34 -19.44 -51.87
C ASP A 797 -20.97 -18.81 -52.14
N LEU A 798 -20.95 -17.58 -52.65
CA LEU A 798 -19.73 -16.85 -52.94
C LEU A 798 -18.99 -16.44 -51.65
N GLY A 799 -19.73 -16.02 -50.63
CA GLY A 799 -19.19 -15.72 -49.30
C GLY A 799 -18.55 -16.94 -48.63
N ASN A 800 -19.22 -18.10 -48.66
CA ASN A 800 -18.65 -19.35 -48.12
C ASN A 800 -17.41 -19.81 -48.89
N ALA A 801 -17.43 -19.71 -50.22
CA ALA A 801 -16.28 -20.03 -51.06
C ALA A 801 -15.09 -19.11 -50.77
N MET A 802 -15.34 -17.81 -50.58
CA MET A 802 -14.30 -16.83 -50.25
C MET A 802 -13.74 -17.04 -48.85
N ASN A 803 -14.59 -17.23 -47.82
CA ASN A 803 -14.13 -17.56 -46.47
C ASN A 803 -13.27 -18.84 -46.49
N LYS A 804 -13.68 -19.87 -47.23
CA LYS A 804 -12.87 -21.09 -47.43
C LYS A 804 -11.52 -20.77 -48.08
N PHE A 805 -11.51 -19.98 -49.15
CA PHE A 805 -10.28 -19.56 -49.83
C PHE A 805 -9.32 -18.80 -48.89
N LEU A 806 -9.83 -17.84 -48.11
CA LEU A 806 -9.04 -17.05 -47.15
C LEU A 806 -8.39 -17.96 -46.09
N ASN A 807 -9.16 -18.92 -45.56
CA ASN A 807 -8.70 -19.86 -44.55
C ASN A 807 -7.73 -20.92 -45.11
N GLU A 808 -7.87 -21.36 -46.36
CA GLU A 808 -6.95 -22.31 -46.99
C GLU A 808 -5.63 -21.65 -47.42
N ASN A 809 -5.67 -20.37 -47.78
CA ASN A 809 -4.51 -19.61 -48.27
C ASN A 809 -3.92 -18.65 -47.22
N TRP A 810 -4.32 -18.78 -45.97
CA TRP A 810 -3.99 -17.85 -44.89
C TRP A 810 -2.49 -17.54 -44.77
N GLU A 811 -1.61 -18.52 -45.01
CA GLU A 811 -0.15 -18.36 -44.84
C GLU A 811 0.46 -17.42 -45.87
N LYS A 812 -0.04 -17.44 -47.10
CA LYS A 812 0.40 -16.52 -48.16
C LYS A 812 -0.18 -15.13 -47.92
N LEU A 813 -1.47 -15.08 -47.55
CA LEU A 813 -2.19 -13.83 -47.31
C LEU A 813 -1.62 -13.08 -46.10
N SER A 814 -1.24 -13.78 -45.03
CA SER A 814 -0.65 -13.16 -43.85
C SER A 814 0.71 -12.55 -44.14
N LYS A 815 1.54 -13.19 -44.98
CA LYS A 815 2.85 -12.65 -45.41
C LYS A 815 2.70 -11.38 -46.25
N GLU A 816 1.73 -11.36 -47.17
CA GLU A 816 1.46 -10.18 -48.02
C GLU A 816 0.89 -9.01 -47.22
N LEU A 817 0.04 -9.28 -46.22
CA LEU A 817 -0.56 -8.25 -45.37
C LEU A 817 0.26 -7.93 -44.11
N GLN A 818 1.42 -8.56 -43.93
CA GLN A 818 2.22 -8.46 -42.71
C GLN A 818 2.64 -7.02 -42.43
N SER A 819 3.30 -6.34 -43.38
CA SER A 819 3.82 -4.97 -43.19
C SER A 819 2.70 -3.96 -42.87
N PRO A 820 1.58 -3.90 -43.61
CA PRO A 820 0.47 -3.02 -43.25
C PRO A 820 -0.10 -3.28 -41.85
N MET A 821 -0.16 -4.56 -41.43
CA MET A 821 -0.62 -4.92 -40.09
C MET A 821 0.39 -4.48 -39.02
N GLU A 822 1.68 -4.64 -39.26
CA GLU A 822 2.75 -4.17 -38.37
C GLU A 822 2.71 -2.65 -38.20
N ASP A 823 2.50 -1.90 -39.28
CA ASP A 823 2.34 -0.44 -39.26
C ASP A 823 1.08 -0.02 -38.47
N ALA A 824 -0.04 -0.69 -38.71
CA ALA A 824 -1.29 -0.38 -37.99
C ALA A 824 -1.18 -0.69 -36.48
N LEU A 825 -0.47 -1.76 -36.10
CA LEU A 825 -0.17 -2.07 -34.69
C LEU A 825 0.76 -1.03 -34.07
N LYS A 826 1.76 -0.55 -34.82
CA LYS A 826 2.67 0.51 -34.38
C LYS A 826 1.91 1.80 -34.08
N ASP A 827 1.02 2.23 -34.97
CA ASP A 827 0.22 3.44 -34.79
C ASP A 827 -0.73 3.34 -33.59
N PHE A 828 -1.21 2.13 -33.30
CA PHE A 828 -2.04 1.86 -32.12
C PHE A 828 -1.22 1.85 -30.81
N PHE A 829 -0.07 1.16 -30.78
CA PHE A 829 0.69 0.97 -29.55
C PHE A 829 1.59 2.15 -29.18
N LYS A 830 2.06 2.93 -30.17
CA LYS A 830 2.96 4.04 -29.91
C LYS A 830 2.38 5.10 -28.94
N PRO A 831 1.13 5.58 -29.10
CA PRO A 831 0.53 6.54 -28.15
C PRO A 831 0.40 5.96 -26.74
N LEU A 832 0.09 4.67 -26.61
CA LEU A 832 0.00 3.97 -25.32
C LEU A 832 1.37 3.89 -24.66
N ALA A 833 2.40 3.50 -25.42
CA ALA A 833 3.78 3.47 -24.95
C ALA A 833 4.27 4.86 -24.55
N ASP A 834 3.97 5.91 -25.34
CA ASP A 834 4.31 7.29 -24.99
C ASP A 834 3.62 7.74 -23.70
N HIS A 835 2.35 7.37 -23.48
CA HIS A 835 1.65 7.70 -22.24
C HIS A 835 2.30 7.03 -21.03
N VAL A 836 2.51 5.72 -21.10
CA VAL A 836 3.08 4.93 -19.99
C VAL A 836 4.53 5.33 -19.71
N LEU A 837 5.37 5.51 -20.73
CA LEU A 837 6.76 5.92 -20.51
C LEU A 837 6.86 7.36 -20.00
N SER A 838 5.91 8.23 -20.37
CA SER A 838 5.90 9.62 -19.91
C SER A 838 5.60 9.79 -18.43
N THR A 839 5.23 8.73 -17.69
CA THR A 839 5.12 8.76 -16.22
C THR A 839 6.43 8.44 -15.53
N LEU A 840 7.42 7.90 -16.25
CA LEU A 840 8.73 7.51 -15.72
C LEU A 840 9.76 8.63 -15.95
N ASP A 841 10.69 8.76 -15.01
CA ASP A 841 11.81 9.70 -15.15
C ASP A 841 12.88 9.11 -16.06
N ALA A 842 13.37 9.91 -17.00
CA ALA A 842 14.36 9.48 -17.97
C ALA A 842 15.69 9.15 -17.31
N ASP A 843 16.06 9.83 -16.22
CA ASP A 843 17.32 9.58 -15.50
C ASP A 843 17.34 8.24 -14.74
N ASP A 844 16.17 7.64 -14.51
CA ASP A 844 16.06 6.29 -13.93
C ASP A 844 16.54 5.21 -14.89
N ILE A 845 16.37 5.44 -16.21
CA ILE A 845 16.55 4.44 -17.28
C ILE A 845 17.65 4.83 -18.28
N LEU A 846 17.73 6.10 -18.68
CA LEU A 846 18.69 6.66 -19.63
C LEU A 846 19.75 7.48 -18.86
N LEU A 847 20.89 6.88 -18.56
CA LEU A 847 22.04 7.60 -18.03
C LEU A 847 22.64 8.56 -19.10
N PRO A 848 23.30 9.66 -18.69
CA PRO A 848 23.98 10.58 -19.60
C PRO A 848 25.19 9.97 -20.30
#